data_AF-A0A9D2SQH6-F1
#
_entry.id   AF-A0A9D2SQH6-F1
#
_cell.length_a   1.000
_cell.length_b   1.000
_cell.length_c   1.000
_cell.angle_alpha   90.00
_cell.angle_beta   90.00
_cell.angle_gamma   90.00
#
_symmetry.space_group_name_H-M   'P 1'
#
loop_
_entity.id
_entity.type
_entity.pdbx_description
1 polymer ?
#
loop_
_entity_poly.entity_id
_entity_poly.type
_entity_poly.pdbx_seq_one_letter_code
_entity_poly.pdbx_strand_id
1 'polypeptide(L)'
;MTSTITDTPIVIDGYVRLSRDDNKRNYSSIENQKKIIQKYAEENNMIVRHIYEDDGISGYSFNRPDFQNMMSNLNAIDVIVAKDLSRIGRHNAKVLLFLEEMEEQGKRVILIDDNYDSLYSDDDIIGIKTWDNERHVKNTSRKVKRIKKMEQENGTLKCAPPFGYTRHPLNKQMVLIDEEAAAILNLEKDLYLEGNGIRRTAEILSERGVPTPTMLQKERYEALGLPYNREVAYMWSYGMVKDTLFNDYHNGILRTHKRERATINGKDKKVPKDQQYVFYNHHPKIFDDDTMKLLFEVKDSRHHSRYRGQRKHINIFSGCLYCKDCGMKLTAINRPNRGKYYVCGTYNKKGKQFCGHAHLVTQETLVDALIKYLTLCRDSLADMIQNFDLSKLKADTFSADDSQQRLEIELEKLKKELKTLVTQKIKEITANPDMNEIINETYASLQADKMERISAIEKTLQDLTKEPHIPAATIKPNLQTALDILNEVLEQKSLTRTDIEVLVEKIIVDKDGNVDIYLKHGLGNLAAYDFKTDKENLKLTMLIEAIRLLEKDETGFTSVKFLSDSLKAMGYPMHRKKFVTYMEHLLELGLVEKTGIYHYPYRIVASRQKLRDVEKMFIMAGQTGGMPEMVFEYILKKNGIDPQADLSIDQSIDFGSTAAAFSGGQGDFTVEFEPHATLLEQKGDGYVVASLGEDSGYVPYTAFSAKKSYIDANPEVIRAFTAALQKGMDYVQSHSPEEIAAVIQPQFEETDAETITTIVTRYYDQDSWKDNLVFEEDAFTLLQNILEEAGELEKRVPYEDLVDTGFAEEVK
;
A
#
# COMPACT_ATOMS: atom_id res chain seq x y z
N MET A 1 71.89 -75.33 -10.03
CA MET A 1 72.31 -73.93 -10.24
C MET A 1 71.23 -73.06 -9.63
N THR A 2 71.50 -72.54 -8.44
CA THR A 2 70.62 -71.68 -7.63
C THR A 2 70.75 -70.23 -8.11
N SER A 3 69.74 -69.71 -8.81
CA SER A 3 69.61 -68.29 -9.12
C SER A 3 68.92 -67.58 -7.96
N THR A 4 69.72 -66.86 -7.18
CA THR A 4 69.31 -65.90 -6.16
C THR A 4 68.46 -64.79 -6.78
N ILE A 5 67.14 -64.83 -6.56
CA ILE A 5 66.28 -63.66 -6.68
C ILE A 5 66.47 -62.87 -5.38
N THR A 6 67.01 -61.67 -5.51
CA THR A 6 67.09 -60.68 -4.43
C THR A 6 65.67 -60.24 -4.07
N ASP A 7 65.07 -60.89 -3.09
CA ASP A 7 63.79 -60.50 -2.47
C ASP A 7 64.03 -59.19 -1.70
N THR A 8 63.99 -58.07 -2.43
CA THR A 8 63.96 -56.76 -1.80
C THR A 8 62.53 -56.54 -1.33
N PRO A 9 62.29 -56.41 -0.01
CA PRO A 9 60.94 -56.25 0.50
C PRO A 9 60.30 -55.00 -0.11
N ILE A 10 59.11 -55.18 -0.70
CA ILE A 10 58.38 -54.09 -1.34
C ILE A 10 57.98 -53.09 -0.25
N VAL A 11 58.36 -51.83 -0.44
CA VAL A 11 58.02 -50.75 0.49
C VAL A 11 56.67 -50.17 0.11
N ILE A 12 55.77 -50.08 1.09
CA ILE A 12 54.39 -49.64 0.90
C ILE A 12 54.06 -48.42 1.77
N ASP A 13 53.17 -47.57 1.28
CA ASP A 13 52.60 -46.45 2.02
C ASP A 13 51.09 -46.69 2.19
N GLY A 14 50.61 -46.58 3.44
CA GLY A 14 49.22 -46.83 3.79
C GLY A 14 48.38 -45.55 3.79
N TYR A 15 47.11 -45.64 3.39
CA TYR A 15 46.15 -44.54 3.54
C TYR A 15 44.92 -44.97 4.35
N VAL A 16 44.61 -44.21 5.41
CA VAL A 16 43.53 -44.49 6.35
C VAL A 16 42.62 -43.27 6.50
N ARG A 17 41.30 -43.51 6.51
CA ARG A 17 40.32 -42.42 6.63
C ARG A 17 39.07 -42.81 7.41
N LEU A 18 38.59 -41.89 8.24
CA LEU A 18 37.28 -41.99 8.90
C LEU A 18 36.36 -40.84 8.48
N SER A 19 35.18 -41.17 7.94
CA SER A 19 34.14 -40.16 7.65
C SER A 19 33.27 -39.91 8.87
N ARG A 20 32.92 -38.65 9.15
CA ARG A 20 31.84 -38.32 10.11
C ARG A 20 30.45 -38.82 9.68
N ASP A 21 30.26 -39.10 8.38
CA ASP A 21 29.00 -39.64 7.83
C ASP A 21 28.78 -41.12 8.18
N ASP A 22 29.83 -41.84 8.59
CA ASP A 22 29.70 -43.23 9.01
C ASP A 22 29.21 -43.21 10.47
N ASN A 23 27.93 -43.50 10.64
CA ASN A 23 27.25 -43.54 11.94
C ASN A 23 28.13 -44.16 13.03
N LYS A 24 28.00 -43.62 14.26
CA LYS A 24 28.59 -44.09 15.54
C LYS A 24 28.47 -45.60 15.85
N ARG A 25 27.87 -46.41 14.97
CA ARG A 25 27.66 -47.86 15.10
C ARG A 25 28.60 -48.71 14.24
N ASN A 26 29.33 -48.17 13.27
CA ASN A 26 30.31 -48.95 12.50
C ASN A 26 31.72 -48.79 13.08
N TYR A 27 32.17 -49.84 13.77
CA TYR A 27 33.51 -50.02 14.35
C TYR A 27 34.59 -50.20 13.27
N SER A 28 34.98 -49.13 12.56
CA SER A 28 36.27 -49.10 11.87
C SER A 28 37.04 -47.85 12.28
N SER A 29 37.48 -47.82 13.54
CA SER A 29 38.44 -46.82 14.01
C SER A 29 39.65 -46.77 13.06
N ILE A 30 40.29 -45.60 12.96
CA ILE A 30 41.55 -45.42 12.21
C ILE A 30 42.57 -46.50 12.63
N GLU A 31 42.60 -46.84 13.92
CA GLU A 31 43.45 -47.92 14.47
C GLU A 31 43.14 -49.30 13.88
N ASN A 32 41.87 -49.67 13.69
CA ASN A 32 41.52 -50.95 13.06
C ASN A 32 41.95 -50.99 11.59
N GLN A 33 41.86 -49.86 10.88
CA GLN A 33 42.32 -49.77 9.51
C GLN A 33 43.85 -49.89 9.40
N LYS A 34 44.59 -49.26 10.33
CA LYS A 34 46.05 -49.42 10.45
C LYS A 34 46.44 -50.87 10.68
N LYS A 35 45.73 -51.58 11.59
CA LYS A 35 45.95 -53.00 11.86
C LYS A 35 45.72 -53.89 10.64
N ILE A 36 44.69 -53.61 9.83
CA ILE A 36 44.41 -54.37 8.61
C ILE A 36 45.55 -54.21 7.60
N ILE A 37 46.04 -52.99 7.40
CA ILE A 37 47.16 -52.71 6.49
C ILE A 37 48.45 -53.35 7.00
N GLN A 38 48.73 -53.27 8.31
CA GLN A 38 49.90 -53.91 8.91
C GLN A 38 49.88 -55.43 8.77
N LYS A 39 48.75 -56.06 9.06
CA LYS A 39 48.58 -57.51 8.91
C LYS A 39 48.77 -57.96 7.46
N TYR A 40 48.22 -57.21 6.51
CA TYR A 40 48.40 -57.48 5.08
C TYR A 40 49.87 -57.36 4.64
N ALA A 41 50.60 -56.39 5.19
CA ALA A 41 52.02 -56.21 4.92
C ALA A 41 52.87 -57.39 5.42
N GLU A 42 52.58 -57.87 6.64
CA GLU A 42 53.24 -59.02 7.25
C GLU A 42 53.00 -60.32 6.45
N GLU A 43 51.77 -60.55 5.98
CA GLU A 43 51.40 -61.74 5.22
C GLU A 43 52.02 -61.79 3.81
N ASN A 44 52.37 -60.64 3.23
CA ASN A 44 52.88 -60.52 1.85
C ASN A 44 54.35 -60.08 1.75
N ASN A 45 55.13 -60.16 2.85
CA ASN A 45 56.54 -59.72 2.91
C ASN A 45 56.77 -58.26 2.44
N MET A 46 55.87 -57.34 2.83
CA MET A 46 55.96 -55.91 2.51
C MET A 46 56.34 -55.08 3.74
N ILE A 47 57.06 -53.97 3.56
CA ILE A 47 57.44 -53.05 4.66
C ILE A 47 56.62 -51.76 4.57
N VAL A 48 55.87 -51.43 5.62
CA VAL A 48 55.13 -50.16 5.72
C VAL A 48 56.09 -49.02 6.06
N ARG A 49 56.24 -48.05 5.16
CA ARG A 49 57.06 -46.84 5.37
C ARG A 49 56.33 -45.79 6.19
N HIS A 50 55.13 -45.42 5.74
CA HIS A 50 54.32 -44.37 6.35
C HIS A 50 52.83 -44.70 6.22
N ILE A 51 52.02 -44.21 7.16
CA ILE A 51 50.56 -44.28 7.07
C ILE A 51 50.00 -42.86 7.19
N TYR A 52 49.34 -42.41 6.13
CA TYR A 52 48.66 -41.11 6.06
C TYR A 52 47.26 -41.23 6.67
N GLU A 53 46.85 -40.26 7.50
CA GLU A 53 45.59 -40.33 8.26
C GLU A 53 44.71 -39.09 8.12
N ASP A 54 43.48 -39.29 7.65
CA ASP A 54 42.46 -38.23 7.59
C ASP A 54 41.28 -38.57 8.53
N ASP A 55 41.21 -37.90 9.70
CA ASP A 55 40.10 -38.04 10.64
C ASP A 55 38.99 -37.00 10.41
N GLY A 56 37.76 -37.48 10.35
CA GLY A 56 36.55 -36.67 10.28
C GLY A 56 36.30 -35.97 8.93
N ILE A 57 37.06 -36.30 7.88
CA ILE A 57 36.95 -35.71 6.56
C ILE A 57 36.13 -36.59 5.61
N SER A 58 35.19 -35.98 4.88
CA SER A 58 34.29 -36.69 3.97
C SER A 58 35.02 -37.24 2.73
N GLY A 59 34.72 -38.49 2.36
CA GLY A 59 35.24 -39.16 1.17
C GLY A 59 34.78 -38.54 -0.17
N TYR A 60 33.84 -37.58 -0.15
CA TYR A 60 33.35 -36.91 -1.36
C TYR A 60 34.27 -35.77 -1.84
N SER A 61 35.08 -35.19 -0.94
CA SER A 61 36.11 -34.20 -1.27
C SER A 61 37.48 -34.89 -1.37
N PHE A 62 38.30 -34.47 -2.34
CA PHE A 62 39.71 -34.88 -2.47
C PHE A 62 40.67 -33.83 -1.87
N ASN A 63 40.15 -32.67 -1.43
CA ASN A 63 40.94 -31.65 -0.76
C ASN A 63 41.09 -32.04 0.73
N ARG A 64 42.00 -32.97 1.01
CA ARG A 64 42.28 -33.50 2.35
C ARG A 64 43.77 -33.32 2.67
N PRO A 65 44.15 -32.91 3.89
CA PRO A 65 45.53 -32.57 4.22
C PRO A 65 46.50 -33.74 3.99
N ASP A 66 46.19 -34.92 4.54
CA ASP A 66 47.13 -36.04 4.50
C ASP A 66 47.08 -36.80 3.18
N PHE A 67 45.92 -36.83 2.53
CA PHE A 67 45.84 -37.27 1.12
C PHE A 67 46.67 -36.37 0.20
N GLN A 68 46.66 -35.04 0.38
CA GLN A 68 47.49 -34.13 -0.41
C GLN A 68 48.99 -34.25 -0.09
N ASN A 69 49.33 -34.49 1.18
CA ASN A 69 50.71 -34.80 1.57
C ASN A 69 51.20 -36.07 0.86
N MET A 70 50.36 -37.11 0.81
CA MET A 70 50.65 -38.35 0.07
C MET A 70 50.83 -38.06 -1.43
N MET A 71 49.92 -37.29 -2.04
CA MET A 71 50.01 -36.91 -3.46
C MET A 71 51.27 -36.08 -3.76
N SER A 72 51.70 -35.21 -2.84
CA SER A 72 52.93 -34.41 -3.01
C SER A 72 54.20 -35.26 -2.90
N ASN A 73 54.13 -36.39 -2.19
CA ASN A 73 55.23 -37.34 -2.00
C ASN A 73 55.21 -38.52 -2.99
N LEU A 74 54.38 -38.48 -4.04
CA LEU A 74 54.22 -39.57 -5.02
C LEU A 74 55.54 -40.06 -5.65
N ASN A 75 56.52 -39.17 -5.83
CA ASN A 75 57.82 -39.53 -6.38
C ASN A 75 58.57 -40.57 -5.53
N ALA A 76 58.33 -40.60 -4.21
CA ALA A 76 58.98 -41.54 -3.29
C ALA A 76 58.17 -42.82 -3.05
N ILE A 77 56.88 -42.84 -3.41
CA ILE A 77 55.93 -43.92 -3.10
C ILE A 77 55.78 -44.81 -4.32
N ASP A 78 56.01 -46.11 -4.20
CA ASP A 78 55.84 -47.06 -5.31
C ASP A 78 54.56 -47.88 -5.20
N VAL A 79 54.09 -48.12 -3.98
CA VAL A 79 52.88 -48.90 -3.70
C VAL A 79 52.01 -48.20 -2.64
N ILE A 80 50.75 -47.95 -2.97
CA ILE A 80 49.75 -47.37 -2.08
C ILE A 80 48.78 -48.47 -1.64
N VAL A 81 48.59 -48.63 -0.33
CA VAL A 81 47.67 -49.63 0.25
C VAL A 81 46.56 -48.93 1.02
N ALA A 82 45.32 -49.28 0.70
CA ALA A 82 44.15 -48.85 1.46
C ALA A 82 43.22 -50.04 1.73
N LYS A 83 42.36 -49.89 2.74
CA LYS A 83 41.40 -50.93 3.12
C LYS A 83 40.38 -51.20 2.00
N ASP A 84 39.75 -50.14 1.48
CA ASP A 84 38.65 -50.20 0.52
C ASP A 84 38.64 -48.92 -0.35
N LEU A 85 37.97 -48.95 -1.50
CA LEU A 85 37.79 -47.80 -2.42
C LEU A 85 37.20 -46.59 -1.70
N SER A 86 36.36 -46.84 -0.69
CA SER A 86 35.70 -45.78 0.05
C SER A 86 36.69 -44.93 0.87
N ARG A 87 37.88 -45.44 1.20
CA ARG A 87 38.97 -44.65 1.81
C ARG A 87 39.50 -43.63 0.83
N ILE A 88 39.90 -44.05 -0.37
CA ILE A 88 40.42 -43.19 -1.43
C ILE A 88 39.38 -42.12 -1.78
N GLY A 89 38.16 -42.51 -2.16
CA GLY A 89 37.11 -41.54 -2.44
C GLY A 89 35.74 -42.14 -2.73
N ARG A 90 34.72 -41.29 -2.65
CA ARG A 90 33.31 -41.63 -2.93
C ARG A 90 32.78 -40.91 -4.18
N HIS A 91 33.62 -40.17 -4.89
CA HIS A 91 33.25 -39.45 -6.11
C HIS A 91 33.78 -40.23 -7.32
N ASN A 92 32.89 -40.94 -8.02
CA ASN A 92 33.25 -41.93 -9.04
C ASN A 92 34.31 -41.41 -10.03
N ALA A 93 34.00 -40.32 -10.74
CA ALA A 93 34.91 -39.77 -11.76
C ALA A 93 36.31 -39.38 -11.24
N LYS A 94 36.42 -38.97 -9.97
CA LYS A 94 37.72 -38.57 -9.39
C LYS A 94 38.52 -39.76 -8.89
N VAL A 95 37.84 -40.82 -8.45
CA VAL A 95 38.50 -42.07 -8.05
C VAL A 95 39.03 -42.78 -9.30
N LEU A 96 38.26 -42.82 -10.38
CA LEU A 96 38.73 -43.37 -11.66
C LEU A 96 39.92 -42.59 -12.21
N LEU A 97 39.84 -41.26 -12.25
CA LEU A 97 40.98 -40.41 -12.64
C LEU A 97 42.21 -40.66 -11.76
N PHE A 98 42.03 -40.80 -10.45
CA PHE A 98 43.14 -41.12 -9.54
C PHE A 98 43.77 -42.47 -9.89
N LEU A 99 42.98 -43.50 -10.19
CA LEU A 99 43.50 -44.82 -10.56
C LEU A 99 44.26 -44.77 -11.89
N GLU A 100 43.72 -44.07 -12.89
CA GLU A 100 44.39 -43.83 -14.18
C GLU A 100 45.71 -43.06 -14.01
N GLU A 101 45.72 -41.97 -13.22
CA GLU A 101 46.93 -41.19 -12.93
C GLU A 101 48.02 -42.03 -12.22
N MET A 102 47.63 -42.93 -11.33
CA MET A 102 48.59 -43.83 -10.66
C MET A 102 49.15 -44.86 -11.65
N GLU A 103 48.33 -45.39 -12.55
CA GLU A 103 48.74 -46.34 -13.59
C GLU A 103 49.70 -45.70 -14.60
N GLU A 104 49.41 -44.49 -15.08
CA GLU A 104 50.28 -43.71 -15.99
C GLU A 104 51.66 -43.44 -15.38
N GLN A 105 51.71 -43.23 -14.05
CA GLN A 105 52.95 -43.01 -13.30
C GLN A 105 53.65 -44.32 -12.89
N GLY A 106 53.10 -45.49 -13.24
CA GLY A 106 53.64 -46.80 -12.90
C GLY A 106 53.59 -47.13 -11.42
N LYS A 107 52.66 -46.53 -10.67
CA LYS A 107 52.46 -46.73 -9.23
C LYS A 107 51.41 -47.82 -8.98
N ARG A 108 51.67 -48.71 -8.02
CA ARG A 108 50.75 -49.82 -7.71
C ARG A 108 49.76 -49.42 -6.62
N VAL A 109 48.47 -49.67 -6.84
CA VAL A 109 47.41 -49.42 -5.83
C VAL A 109 46.79 -50.75 -5.42
N ILE A 110 46.76 -51.02 -4.12
CA ILE A 110 46.20 -52.24 -3.52
C ILE A 110 45.04 -51.88 -2.59
N LEU A 111 43.90 -52.53 -2.80
CA LEU A 111 42.69 -52.41 -2.00
C LEU A 111 42.31 -53.77 -1.42
N ILE A 112 42.44 -53.87 -0.09
CA ILE A 112 42.40 -55.16 0.62
C ILE A 112 41.01 -55.81 0.57
N ASP A 113 39.96 -55.07 0.95
CA ASP A 113 38.59 -55.61 1.03
C ASP A 113 37.94 -55.74 -0.37
N ASP A 114 38.34 -54.90 -1.32
CA ASP A 114 37.81 -54.91 -2.69
C ASP A 114 38.53 -55.92 -3.61
N ASN A 115 39.57 -56.58 -3.08
CA ASN A 115 40.47 -57.51 -3.77
C ASN A 115 40.99 -56.95 -5.10
N TYR A 116 41.37 -55.66 -5.08
CA TYR A 116 41.83 -54.95 -6.27
C TYR A 116 43.33 -54.66 -6.16
N ASP A 117 44.03 -54.99 -7.24
CA ASP A 117 45.46 -54.77 -7.40
C ASP A 117 45.73 -54.29 -8.82
N SER A 118 46.28 -53.10 -8.96
CA SER A 118 46.54 -52.49 -10.26
C SER A 118 47.62 -53.21 -11.09
N LEU A 119 48.33 -54.18 -10.51
CA LEU A 119 49.31 -55.00 -11.25
C LEU A 119 48.66 -56.13 -12.07
N TYR A 120 47.44 -56.55 -11.71
CA TYR A 120 46.76 -57.73 -12.27
C TYR A 120 45.40 -57.38 -12.90
N SER A 121 45.12 -56.10 -13.17
CA SER A 121 43.75 -55.60 -13.33
C SER A 121 43.06 -55.99 -14.64
N ASP A 122 42.42 -57.17 -14.65
CA ASP A 122 41.25 -57.52 -15.46
C ASP A 122 39.92 -57.20 -14.72
N ASP A 123 39.95 -56.34 -13.69
CA ASP A 123 38.77 -56.07 -12.84
C ASP A 123 37.80 -55.07 -13.52
N ASP A 124 37.04 -55.55 -14.51
CA ASP A 124 36.03 -54.81 -15.29
C ASP A 124 34.93 -54.14 -14.43
N ILE A 125 34.84 -54.49 -13.14
CA ILE A 125 33.76 -54.12 -12.22
C ILE A 125 34.14 -52.90 -11.36
N ILE A 126 35.38 -52.41 -11.40
CA ILE A 126 35.80 -51.29 -10.52
C ILE A 126 34.97 -50.01 -10.74
N GLY A 127 34.56 -49.73 -11.97
CA GLY A 127 33.64 -48.64 -12.30
C GLY A 127 32.25 -48.81 -11.66
N ILE A 128 31.79 -50.05 -11.48
CA ILE A 128 30.51 -50.37 -10.82
C ILE A 128 30.65 -50.22 -9.30
N LYS A 129 31.75 -50.71 -8.69
CA LYS A 129 32.02 -50.58 -7.25
C LYS A 129 32.10 -49.11 -6.82
N THR A 130 32.82 -48.29 -7.60
CA THR A 130 32.93 -46.83 -7.38
C THR A 130 31.61 -46.11 -7.58
N TRP A 131 30.81 -46.49 -8.59
CA TRP A 131 29.46 -45.97 -8.80
C TRP A 131 28.51 -46.28 -7.65
N ASP A 132 28.53 -47.51 -7.11
CA ASP A 132 27.63 -47.91 -6.02
C ASP A 132 27.96 -47.15 -4.72
N ASN A 133 29.25 -46.96 -4.43
CA ASN A 133 29.72 -46.10 -3.35
C ASN A 133 29.20 -44.65 -3.46
N GLU A 134 29.24 -44.06 -4.66
CA GLU A 134 28.68 -42.72 -4.89
C GLU A 134 27.14 -42.73 -4.77
N ARG A 135 26.48 -43.76 -5.28
CA ARG A 135 25.02 -43.94 -5.21
C ARG A 135 24.54 -43.99 -3.76
N HIS A 136 25.26 -44.66 -2.86
CA HIS A 136 24.93 -44.67 -1.42
C HIS A 136 24.94 -43.26 -0.81
N VAL A 137 25.96 -42.44 -1.10
CA VAL A 137 26.04 -41.05 -0.63
C VAL A 137 24.89 -40.21 -1.21
N LYS A 138 24.63 -40.33 -2.52
CA LYS A 138 23.53 -39.64 -3.21
C LYS A 138 22.16 -40.05 -2.65
N ASN A 139 21.95 -41.33 -2.37
CA ASN A 139 20.70 -41.85 -1.79
C ASN A 139 20.45 -41.30 -0.39
N THR A 140 21.46 -41.33 0.48
CA THR A 140 21.36 -40.75 1.83
C THR A 140 21.06 -39.27 1.76
N SER A 141 21.75 -38.52 0.90
CA SER A 141 21.47 -37.10 0.68
C SER A 141 20.04 -36.86 0.20
N ARG A 142 19.54 -37.64 -0.78
CA ARG A 142 18.16 -37.54 -1.27
C ARG A 142 17.13 -37.81 -0.17
N LYS A 143 17.33 -38.84 0.65
CA LYS A 143 16.44 -39.17 1.77
C LYS A 143 16.41 -38.05 2.81
N VAL A 144 17.56 -37.54 3.21
CA VAL A 144 17.66 -36.42 4.16
C VAL A 144 17.01 -35.16 3.59
N LYS A 145 17.27 -34.83 2.32
CA LYS A 145 16.62 -33.70 1.63
C LYS A 145 15.10 -33.85 1.60
N ARG A 146 14.56 -35.05 1.30
CA ARG A 146 13.11 -35.32 1.32
C ARG A 146 12.52 -35.13 2.71
N ILE A 147 13.13 -35.69 3.76
CA ILE A 147 12.67 -35.51 5.14
C ILE A 147 12.67 -34.02 5.51
N LYS A 148 13.75 -33.29 5.19
CA LYS A 148 13.84 -31.85 5.47
C LYS A 148 12.82 -31.05 4.68
N LYS A 149 12.54 -31.41 3.43
CA LYS A 149 11.52 -30.78 2.61
C LYS A 149 10.13 -31.02 3.19
N MET A 150 9.78 -32.27 3.54
CA MET A 150 8.53 -32.59 4.21
C MET A 150 8.37 -31.85 5.54
N GLU A 151 9.42 -31.76 6.36
CA GLU A 151 9.41 -30.96 7.59
C GLU A 151 9.18 -29.46 7.32
N GLN A 152 9.73 -28.93 6.22
CA GLN A 152 9.53 -27.53 5.79
C GLN A 152 8.11 -27.29 5.26
N GLU A 153 7.56 -28.22 4.49
CA GLU A 153 6.19 -28.21 3.96
C GLU A 153 5.14 -28.35 5.06
N ASN A 154 5.45 -29.08 6.13
CA ASN A 154 4.58 -29.23 7.29
C ASN A 154 4.76 -28.11 8.33
N GLY A 155 5.58 -27.09 8.05
CA GLY A 155 5.78 -25.96 8.97
C GLY A 155 6.49 -26.32 10.29
N THR A 156 7.25 -27.40 10.36
CA THR A 156 7.90 -27.83 11.61
C THR A 156 9.13 -26.98 11.94
N LEU A 157 9.06 -26.19 13.01
CA LEU A 157 10.20 -25.37 13.48
C LEU A 157 11.30 -26.21 14.15
N LYS A 158 12.39 -26.52 13.42
CA LYS A 158 13.58 -27.21 13.98
C LYS A 158 14.65 -26.25 14.50
N CYS A 159 14.78 -25.06 13.92
CA CYS A 159 15.74 -24.06 14.35
C CYS A 159 15.29 -23.37 15.65
N ALA A 160 16.23 -22.78 16.38
CA ALA A 160 15.88 -21.94 17.53
C ALA A 160 14.93 -20.82 17.06
N PRO A 161 13.87 -20.53 17.84
CA PRO A 161 12.97 -19.44 17.49
C PRO A 161 13.75 -18.10 17.46
N PRO A 162 13.33 -17.14 16.62
CA PRO A 162 13.87 -15.79 16.63
C PRO A 162 13.72 -15.09 17.99
N PHE A 163 14.43 -13.97 18.15
CA PHE A 163 14.30 -13.08 19.31
C PHE A 163 12.82 -12.72 19.57
N GLY A 164 12.41 -12.55 20.83
CA GLY A 164 11.00 -12.36 21.21
C GLY A 164 10.23 -13.64 21.51
N TYR A 165 10.81 -14.82 21.23
CA TYR A 165 10.12 -16.09 21.39
C TYR A 165 11.00 -17.16 22.05
N THR A 166 10.37 -18.06 22.79
CA THR A 166 10.99 -19.24 23.40
C THR A 166 10.21 -20.51 23.06
N ARG A 167 10.83 -21.68 23.21
CA ARG A 167 10.12 -22.95 23.05
C ARG A 167 9.47 -23.36 24.36
N HIS A 168 8.30 -23.97 24.28
CA HIS A 168 7.69 -24.58 25.45
C HIS A 168 8.60 -25.70 26.00
N PRO A 169 8.86 -25.75 27.33
CA PRO A 169 9.78 -26.72 27.93
C PRO A 169 9.40 -28.18 27.65
N LEU A 170 8.10 -28.49 27.68
CA LEU A 170 7.58 -29.85 27.48
C LEU A 170 7.28 -30.20 26.01
N ASN A 171 6.88 -29.21 25.20
CA ASN A 171 6.50 -29.42 23.80
C ASN A 171 7.39 -28.57 22.90
N LYS A 172 8.44 -29.21 22.36
CA LYS A 172 9.46 -28.52 21.55
C LYS A 172 8.92 -27.94 20.23
N GLN A 173 7.70 -28.29 19.81
CA GLN A 173 7.04 -27.71 18.64
C GLN A 173 6.25 -26.44 18.97
N MET A 174 5.84 -26.25 20.23
CA MET A 174 5.07 -25.09 20.65
C MET A 174 5.99 -23.91 20.98
N VAL A 175 5.65 -22.74 20.47
CA VAL A 175 6.41 -21.49 20.64
C VAL A 175 5.62 -20.55 21.55
N LEU A 176 6.30 -19.98 22.54
CA LEU A 176 5.76 -19.03 23.50
C LEU A 176 6.38 -17.65 23.28
N ILE A 177 5.64 -16.61 23.66
CA ILE A 177 6.19 -15.24 23.72
C ILE A 177 7.11 -15.16 24.93
N ASP A 178 8.23 -14.51 24.71
CA ASP A 178 9.22 -14.20 25.72
C ASP A 178 9.01 -12.76 26.18
N GLU A 179 8.46 -12.57 27.38
CA GLU A 179 7.98 -11.26 27.84
C GLU A 179 9.07 -10.19 27.85
N GLU A 180 10.28 -10.52 28.28
CA GLU A 180 11.40 -9.57 28.34
C GLU A 180 11.89 -9.18 26.94
N ALA A 181 12.04 -10.16 26.05
CA ALA A 181 12.43 -9.88 24.67
C ALA A 181 11.31 -9.17 23.89
N ALA A 182 10.04 -9.47 24.18
CA ALA A 182 8.89 -8.80 23.60
C ALA A 182 8.75 -7.35 24.09
N ALA A 183 9.11 -7.05 25.34
CA ALA A 183 9.17 -5.69 25.84
C ALA A 183 10.23 -4.86 25.10
N ILE A 184 11.40 -5.45 24.82
CA ILE A 184 12.47 -4.81 24.03
C ILE A 184 12.00 -4.56 22.59
N LEU A 185 11.31 -5.53 21.98
CA LEU A 185 10.75 -5.37 20.62
C LEU A 185 9.66 -4.28 20.57
N ASN A 186 8.81 -4.18 21.59
CA ASN A 186 7.84 -3.09 21.67
C ASN A 186 8.52 -1.73 21.85
N LEU A 187 9.57 -1.65 22.68
CA LEU A 187 10.37 -0.43 22.79
C LEU A 187 11.07 -0.06 21.47
N GLU A 188 11.61 -1.04 20.73
CA GLU A 188 12.15 -0.82 19.38
C GLU A 188 11.11 -0.23 18.43
N LYS A 189 9.90 -0.81 18.44
CA LYS A 189 8.74 -0.36 17.66
C LYS A 189 8.37 1.08 18.01
N ASP A 190 8.17 1.38 19.29
CA ASP A 190 7.75 2.70 19.76
C ASP A 190 8.78 3.77 19.37
N LEU A 191 10.06 3.52 19.65
CA LEU A 191 11.15 4.43 19.27
C LEU A 191 11.20 4.67 17.75
N TYR A 192 10.91 3.65 16.93
CA TYR A 192 10.92 3.79 15.48
C TYR A 192 9.72 4.59 14.95
N LEU A 193 8.54 4.38 15.55
CA LEU A 193 7.30 5.09 15.21
C LEU A 193 7.31 6.55 15.68
N GLU A 194 8.01 6.87 16.78
CA GLU A 194 8.29 8.25 17.24
C GLU A 194 9.12 9.08 16.25
N GLY A 195 9.62 8.47 15.17
CA GLY A 195 10.36 9.18 14.14
C GLY A 195 11.87 8.89 14.14
N ASN A 196 12.39 8.12 15.09
CA ASN A 196 13.81 7.75 15.11
C ASN A 196 14.13 6.74 14.00
N GLY A 197 15.19 7.00 13.22
CA GLY A 197 15.68 6.01 12.24
C GLY A 197 16.40 4.85 12.92
N ILE A 198 16.50 3.70 12.26
CA ILE A 198 17.10 2.44 12.78
C ILE A 198 18.43 2.65 13.52
N ARG A 199 19.31 3.50 12.98
CA ARG A 199 20.60 3.82 13.62
C ARG A 199 20.43 4.59 14.93
N ARG A 200 19.54 5.59 14.95
CA ARG A 200 19.27 6.36 16.17
C ARG A 200 18.55 5.51 17.21
N THR A 201 17.64 4.63 16.79
CA THR A 201 17.03 3.62 17.67
C THR A 201 18.10 2.76 18.33
N ALA A 202 19.06 2.24 17.56
CA ALA A 202 20.18 1.46 18.11
C ALA A 202 21.03 2.27 19.11
N GLU A 203 21.34 3.53 18.79
CA GLU A 203 22.05 4.43 19.72
C GLU A 203 21.27 4.66 21.01
N ILE A 204 19.97 4.95 20.93
CA ILE A 204 19.10 5.16 22.10
C ILE A 204 19.02 3.91 22.97
N LEU A 205 18.86 2.72 22.37
CA LEU A 205 18.83 1.46 23.11
C LEU A 205 20.15 1.20 23.83
N SER A 206 21.27 1.50 23.19
CA SER A 206 22.59 1.43 23.81
C SER A 206 22.80 2.47 24.90
N GLU A 207 22.37 3.71 24.71
CA GLU A 207 22.42 4.79 25.71
C GLU A 207 21.58 4.44 26.95
N ARG A 208 20.42 3.81 26.76
CA ARG A 208 19.52 3.34 27.83
C ARG A 208 20.00 2.04 28.50
N GLY A 209 21.07 1.41 28.02
CA GLY A 209 21.60 0.16 28.58
C GLY A 209 20.69 -1.05 28.36
N VAL A 210 19.85 -1.05 27.31
CA VAL A 210 18.95 -2.17 27.00
C VAL A 210 19.77 -3.38 26.55
N PRO A 211 19.57 -4.58 27.14
CA PRO A 211 20.37 -5.76 26.80
C PRO A 211 20.17 -6.15 25.33
N THR A 212 21.26 -6.59 24.68
CA THR A 212 21.19 -7.08 23.30
C THR A 212 20.65 -8.51 23.24
N PRO A 213 20.19 -9.00 22.07
CA PRO A 213 19.75 -10.39 21.92
C PRO A 213 20.80 -11.42 22.34
N THR A 214 22.09 -11.14 22.10
CA THR A 214 23.20 -12.01 22.52
C THR A 214 23.48 -11.94 24.01
N MET A 215 23.29 -10.78 24.65
CA MET A 215 23.42 -10.66 26.11
C MET A 215 22.33 -11.45 26.82
N LEU A 216 21.07 -11.25 26.38
CA LEU A 216 19.93 -11.97 26.93
C LEU A 216 20.06 -13.49 26.73
N GLN A 217 20.59 -13.92 25.59
CA GLN A 217 20.86 -15.34 25.35
C GLN A 217 21.96 -15.87 26.29
N LYS A 218 23.02 -15.09 26.55
CA LYS A 218 24.09 -15.49 27.48
C LYS A 218 23.55 -15.63 28.91
N GLU A 219 22.81 -14.65 29.41
CA GLU A 219 22.21 -14.67 30.76
C GLU A 219 21.35 -15.92 30.97
N ARG A 220 20.63 -16.35 29.94
CA ARG A 220 19.84 -17.60 29.98
C ARG A 220 20.69 -18.86 30.03
N TYR A 221 21.77 -18.92 29.26
CA TYR A 221 22.69 -20.06 29.29
C TYR A 221 23.37 -20.15 30.66
N GLU A 222 23.77 -19.01 31.23
CA GLU A 222 24.36 -18.93 32.57
C GLU A 222 23.35 -19.32 33.66
N ALA A 223 22.10 -18.87 33.56
CA ALA A 223 21.02 -19.28 34.47
C ALA A 223 20.74 -20.80 34.42
N LEU A 224 20.99 -21.44 33.27
CA LEU A 224 20.88 -22.89 33.08
C LEU A 224 22.18 -23.65 33.42
N GLY A 225 23.26 -22.95 33.82
CA GLY A 225 24.58 -23.55 34.08
C GLY A 225 25.29 -24.10 32.84
N LEU A 226 24.92 -23.64 31.64
CA LEU A 226 25.48 -24.10 30.37
C LEU A 226 26.59 -23.16 29.88
N PRO A 227 27.69 -23.68 29.31
CA PRO A 227 28.76 -22.84 28.77
C PRO A 227 28.29 -22.10 27.52
N TYR A 228 28.51 -20.78 27.49
CA TYR A 228 28.21 -19.92 26.34
C TYR A 228 29.51 -19.53 25.60
N ASN A 229 29.71 -20.09 24.41
CA ASN A 229 30.97 -19.98 23.66
C ASN A 229 30.93 -18.96 22.50
N ARG A 230 29.92 -18.09 22.44
CA ARG A 230 29.77 -17.10 21.36
C ARG A 230 30.19 -15.71 21.84
N GLU A 231 30.72 -14.91 20.93
CA GLU A 231 31.00 -13.49 21.21
C GLU A 231 29.70 -12.73 21.51
N VAL A 232 29.76 -11.87 22.52
CA VAL A 232 28.61 -11.09 23.01
C VAL A 232 28.74 -9.65 22.51
N ALA A 233 27.69 -9.15 21.86
CA ALA A 233 27.61 -7.73 21.52
C ALA A 233 27.02 -6.97 22.72
N TYR A 234 27.74 -5.97 23.22
CA TYR A 234 27.29 -5.13 24.35
C TYR A 234 26.56 -3.85 23.91
N MET A 235 26.51 -3.59 22.61
CA MET A 235 25.83 -2.43 22.03
C MET A 235 24.91 -2.86 20.90
N TRP A 236 23.79 -2.16 20.77
CA TRP A 236 22.86 -2.33 19.67
C TRP A 236 23.48 -1.77 18.39
N SER A 237 23.45 -2.57 17.34
CA SER A 237 23.90 -2.16 16.02
C SER A 237 22.71 -1.91 15.09
N TYR A 238 22.95 -1.13 14.04
CA TYR A 238 21.98 -0.93 12.96
C TYR A 238 21.45 -2.26 12.39
N GLY A 239 22.33 -3.25 12.22
CA GLY A 239 21.96 -4.57 11.69
C GLY A 239 21.01 -5.32 12.61
N MET A 240 21.25 -5.24 13.92
CA MET A 240 20.42 -5.93 14.93
C MET A 240 18.99 -5.39 14.91
N VAL A 241 18.81 -4.08 15.06
CA VAL A 241 17.47 -3.45 15.03
C VAL A 241 16.78 -3.70 13.69
N LYS A 242 17.52 -3.69 12.58
CA LYS A 242 16.95 -4.00 11.26
C LYS A 242 16.45 -5.45 11.15
N ASP A 243 17.18 -6.40 11.71
CA ASP A 243 16.89 -7.83 11.59
C ASP A 243 15.86 -8.30 12.63
N THR A 244 15.73 -7.62 13.78
CA THR A 244 14.69 -7.85 14.78
C THR A 244 13.37 -7.19 14.34
N LEU A 245 13.32 -5.86 14.26
CA LEU A 245 12.07 -5.09 14.11
C LEU A 245 11.24 -5.49 12.87
N PHE A 246 11.89 -5.78 11.74
CA PHE A 246 11.21 -6.07 10.46
C PHE A 246 11.04 -7.57 10.16
N ASN A 247 11.22 -8.43 11.16
CA ASN A 247 11.05 -9.85 10.99
C ASN A 247 9.56 -10.21 10.99
N ASP A 248 9.09 -10.83 9.91
CA ASP A 248 7.70 -11.27 9.74
C ASP A 248 7.28 -12.34 10.75
N TYR A 249 8.24 -12.99 11.40
CA TYR A 249 8.00 -13.88 12.52
C TYR A 249 7.30 -13.19 13.71
N HIS A 250 7.46 -11.87 13.89
CA HIS A 250 6.75 -11.16 14.96
C HIS A 250 5.23 -11.06 14.72
N ASN A 251 4.78 -11.27 13.49
CA ASN A 251 3.37 -11.29 13.09
C ASN A 251 2.76 -12.71 13.05
N GLY A 252 3.37 -13.68 13.74
CA GLY A 252 2.89 -15.06 13.72
C GLY A 252 3.12 -15.81 12.39
N ILE A 253 3.94 -15.28 11.49
CA ILE A 253 4.22 -15.88 10.18
C ILE A 253 5.50 -16.73 10.24
N LEU A 254 5.40 -18.02 9.95
CA LEU A 254 6.57 -18.89 9.76
C LEU A 254 6.89 -19.00 8.27
N ARG A 255 8.11 -18.61 7.87
CA ARG A 255 8.63 -18.87 6.53
C ARG A 255 9.72 -19.93 6.56
N THR A 256 9.49 -21.04 5.85
CA THR A 256 10.48 -22.10 5.66
C THR A 256 11.04 -22.05 4.23
N HIS A 257 12.02 -22.90 3.93
CA HIS A 257 12.64 -22.98 2.59
C HIS A 257 13.34 -21.69 2.10
N LYS A 258 13.85 -20.84 3.00
CA LYS A 258 14.58 -19.59 2.65
C LYS A 258 15.88 -19.82 1.87
N ARG A 259 16.49 -21.01 2.01
CA ARG A 259 17.74 -21.40 1.34
C ARG A 259 17.70 -22.87 0.93
N GLU A 260 18.36 -23.19 -0.17
CA GLU A 260 18.52 -24.55 -0.67
C GLU A 260 19.98 -24.83 -1.05
N ARG A 261 20.45 -26.06 -0.80
CA ARG A 261 21.79 -26.48 -1.19
C ARG A 261 21.83 -27.10 -2.59
N ALA A 262 22.61 -26.49 -3.47
CA ALA A 262 22.73 -26.88 -4.88
C ALA A 262 23.36 -28.27 -5.10
N THR A 263 24.43 -28.59 -4.38
CA THR A 263 25.17 -29.87 -4.53
C THR A 263 25.43 -30.54 -3.18
N ILE A 264 25.85 -31.81 -3.20
CA ILE A 264 26.30 -32.53 -2.00
C ILE A 264 27.57 -31.81 -1.52
N ASN A 265 27.48 -31.15 -0.36
CA ASN A 265 28.49 -30.25 0.22
C ASN A 265 28.73 -28.91 -0.51
N GLY A 266 27.79 -28.48 -1.34
CA GLY A 266 27.82 -27.15 -1.98
C GLY A 266 27.44 -26.00 -1.06
N LYS A 267 27.60 -24.77 -1.58
CA LYS A 267 27.09 -23.55 -0.92
C LYS A 267 25.57 -23.50 -0.98
N ASP A 268 24.96 -22.97 0.07
CA ASP A 268 23.51 -22.76 0.11
C ASP A 268 23.16 -21.53 -0.74
N LYS A 269 22.21 -21.68 -1.67
CA LYS A 269 21.64 -20.62 -2.49
C LYS A 269 20.39 -20.06 -1.79
N LYS A 270 20.17 -18.75 -1.89
CA LYS A 270 18.94 -18.12 -1.42
C LYS A 270 17.80 -18.44 -2.39
N VAL A 271 16.65 -18.86 -1.86
CA VAL A 271 15.46 -19.17 -2.65
C VAL A 271 14.61 -17.90 -2.81
N PRO A 272 14.07 -17.61 -4.00
CA PRO A 272 13.10 -16.53 -4.22
C PRO A 272 11.90 -16.58 -3.26
N LYS A 273 11.27 -15.44 -2.97
CA LYS A 273 10.20 -15.36 -1.93
C LYS A 273 8.93 -16.12 -2.33
N ASP A 274 8.64 -16.20 -3.61
CA ASP A 274 7.52 -16.92 -4.26
C ASP A 274 7.60 -18.43 -4.09
N GLN A 275 8.81 -18.98 -3.94
CA GLN A 275 9.05 -20.41 -3.76
C GLN A 275 9.20 -20.82 -2.29
N GLN A 276 9.01 -19.89 -1.35
CA GLN A 276 9.08 -20.16 0.08
C GLN A 276 7.71 -20.59 0.60
N TYR A 277 7.69 -21.58 1.50
CA TYR A 277 6.47 -21.96 2.19
C TYR A 277 6.18 -20.96 3.31
N VAL A 278 4.94 -20.47 3.35
CA VAL A 278 4.47 -19.44 4.29
C VAL A 278 3.31 -20.03 5.10
N PHE A 279 3.46 -20.02 6.41
CA PHE A 279 2.43 -20.46 7.34
C PHE A 279 1.99 -19.25 8.16
N TYR A 280 0.74 -18.83 7.95
CA TYR A 280 0.11 -17.75 8.71
C TYR A 280 -0.38 -18.28 10.06
N ASN A 281 -0.37 -17.44 11.09
CA ASN A 281 -0.85 -17.75 12.44
C ASN A 281 -0.24 -19.03 13.05
N HIS A 282 1.03 -19.30 12.75
CA HIS A 282 1.74 -20.50 13.24
C HIS A 282 2.03 -20.43 14.74
N HIS A 283 2.26 -19.24 15.28
CA HIS A 283 2.59 -18.98 16.69
C HIS A 283 2.01 -17.63 17.13
N PRO A 284 1.92 -17.36 18.45
CA PRO A 284 1.35 -16.11 18.96
C PRO A 284 2.02 -14.87 18.38
N LYS A 285 1.25 -13.82 18.08
CA LYS A 285 1.77 -12.56 17.52
C LYS A 285 2.29 -11.64 18.62
N ILE A 286 3.42 -10.98 18.38
CA ILE A 286 3.93 -9.88 19.23
C ILE A 286 3.46 -8.54 18.67
N PHE A 287 3.41 -8.42 17.34
CA PHE A 287 2.89 -7.25 16.63
C PHE A 287 1.64 -7.64 15.85
N ASP A 288 0.63 -6.78 15.90
CA ASP A 288 -0.59 -6.93 15.11
C ASP A 288 -0.35 -6.65 13.62
N ASP A 289 -1.26 -7.11 12.76
CA ASP A 289 -1.14 -6.97 11.30
C ASP A 289 -1.02 -5.48 10.89
N ASP A 290 -1.80 -4.60 11.53
CA ASP A 290 -1.78 -3.15 11.28
C ASP A 290 -0.47 -2.50 11.73
N THR A 291 0.07 -2.92 12.88
CA THR A 291 1.35 -2.44 13.39
C THR A 291 2.48 -2.79 12.41
N MET A 292 2.50 -4.02 11.90
CA MET A 292 3.51 -4.45 10.94
C MET A 292 3.37 -3.73 9.61
N LYS A 293 2.14 -3.50 9.14
CA LYS A 293 1.87 -2.70 7.95
C LYS A 293 2.41 -1.27 8.11
N LEU A 294 2.11 -0.61 9.23
CA LEU A 294 2.61 0.73 9.56
C LEU A 294 4.14 0.78 9.59
N LEU A 295 4.80 -0.21 10.21
CA LEU A 295 6.27 -0.28 10.24
C LEU A 295 6.88 -0.36 8.83
N PHE A 296 6.28 -1.14 7.93
CA PHE A 296 6.74 -1.23 6.53
C PHE A 296 6.46 0.06 5.75
N GLU A 297 5.31 0.70 5.93
CA GLU A 297 4.99 1.99 5.30
C GLU A 297 5.96 3.11 5.74
N VAL A 298 6.25 3.20 7.04
CA VAL A 298 7.25 4.13 7.58
C VAL A 298 8.65 3.81 7.06
N LYS A 299 8.99 2.54 6.89
CA LYS A 299 10.28 2.14 6.32
C LYS A 299 10.41 2.53 4.85
N ASP A 300 9.38 2.28 4.05
CA ASP A 300 9.40 2.55 2.61
C ASP A 300 9.39 4.07 2.33
N SER A 301 8.61 4.85 3.08
CA SER A 301 8.64 6.32 3.01
C SER A 301 10.04 6.90 3.27
N ARG A 302 10.80 6.33 4.22
CA ARG A 302 12.19 6.72 4.48
C ARG A 302 13.16 6.32 3.37
N HIS A 303 12.93 5.20 2.70
CA HIS A 303 13.77 4.75 1.57
C HIS A 303 13.73 5.70 0.37
N HIS A 304 12.65 6.46 0.19
CA HIS A 304 12.55 7.50 -0.85
C HIS A 304 13.39 8.77 -0.55
N SER A 305 13.84 8.95 0.70
CA SER A 305 14.79 10.00 1.09
C SER A 305 16.23 9.52 0.91
N ARG A 306 16.84 9.80 -0.27
CA ARG A 306 18.21 9.37 -0.64
C ARG A 306 19.36 9.99 0.22
N TYR A 307 19.11 10.51 1.42
CA TYR A 307 20.08 11.22 2.23
C TYR A 307 20.60 10.38 3.41
N ARG A 308 21.93 10.18 3.50
CA ARG A 308 22.61 9.29 4.47
C ARG A 308 23.48 10.01 5.52
N GLY A 309 23.37 11.33 5.68
CA GLY A 309 24.20 12.13 6.61
C GLY A 309 23.44 12.72 7.80
N GLN A 310 24.16 13.39 8.71
CA GLN A 310 23.59 14.23 9.77
C GLN A 310 23.53 15.68 9.27
N ARG A 311 22.35 16.31 9.20
CA ARG A 311 22.24 17.71 8.72
C ARG A 311 22.46 18.69 9.87
N LYS A 312 23.43 19.60 9.72
CA LYS A 312 23.70 20.72 10.64
C LYS A 312 22.53 21.73 10.72
N HIS A 313 21.65 21.75 9.73
CA HIS A 313 20.43 22.55 9.71
C HIS A 313 19.23 21.68 9.32
N ILE A 314 18.22 21.64 10.19
CA ILE A 314 16.95 20.97 9.90
C ILE A 314 16.17 21.85 8.92
N ASN A 315 15.81 21.27 7.76
CA ASN A 315 14.96 21.89 6.76
C ASN A 315 13.62 21.17 6.81
N ILE A 316 12.55 21.92 7.10
CA ILE A 316 11.23 21.38 7.43
C ILE A 316 10.58 20.75 6.18
N PHE A 317 10.71 21.41 5.02
CA PHE A 317 10.17 20.93 3.73
C PHE A 317 11.14 20.04 2.92
N SER A 318 12.05 19.34 3.60
CA SER A 318 13.05 18.54 2.91
C SER A 318 12.46 17.26 2.32
N GLY A 319 12.30 17.21 1.00
CA GLY A 319 11.98 15.99 0.27
C GLY A 319 10.58 15.97 -0.33
N CYS A 320 9.72 16.93 0.03
CA CYS A 320 8.38 17.13 -0.49
C CYS A 320 8.28 18.25 -1.55
N LEU A 321 9.29 19.11 -1.74
CA LEU A 321 9.26 20.20 -2.73
C LEU A 321 9.74 19.78 -4.12
N TYR A 322 8.94 20.04 -5.15
CA TYR A 322 9.18 19.72 -6.55
C TYR A 322 9.01 20.94 -7.46
N CYS A 323 9.79 21.03 -8.52
CA CYS A 323 9.68 22.08 -9.54
C CYS A 323 8.64 21.66 -10.59
N LYS A 324 7.73 22.56 -10.96
CA LYS A 324 6.72 22.31 -12.00
C LYS A 324 7.34 22.01 -13.37
N ASP A 325 8.28 22.84 -13.82
CA ASP A 325 8.87 22.73 -15.16
C ASP A 325 9.76 21.49 -15.38
N CYS A 326 10.57 21.10 -14.38
CA CYS A 326 11.55 20.02 -14.54
C CYS A 326 11.27 18.78 -13.69
N GLY A 327 10.23 18.79 -12.85
CA GLY A 327 9.86 17.68 -11.95
C GLY A 327 10.89 17.37 -10.85
N MET A 328 12.03 18.06 -10.83
CA MET A 328 13.13 17.78 -9.89
C MET A 328 12.96 18.53 -8.57
N LYS A 329 13.56 17.97 -7.50
CA LYS A 329 13.40 18.51 -6.15
C LYS A 329 14.05 19.88 -5.96
N LEU A 330 13.41 20.74 -5.17
CA LEU A 330 14.02 21.99 -4.72
C LEU A 330 15.06 21.73 -3.62
N THR A 331 16.12 22.53 -3.63
CA THR A 331 17.21 22.49 -2.65
C THR A 331 17.14 23.72 -1.76
N ALA A 332 17.22 23.50 -0.44
CA ALA A 332 17.26 24.59 0.53
C ALA A 332 18.62 25.31 0.49
N ILE A 333 18.59 26.64 0.47
CA ILE A 333 19.76 27.50 0.59
C ILE A 333 19.53 28.42 1.78
N ASN A 334 20.50 28.47 2.69
CA ASN A 334 20.47 29.36 3.85
C ASN A 334 21.46 30.51 3.63
N ARG A 335 20.98 31.76 3.67
CA ARG A 335 21.83 32.95 3.58
C ARG A 335 21.64 33.84 4.82
N PRO A 336 22.73 34.35 5.44
CA PRO A 336 22.65 35.14 6.69
C PRO A 336 21.70 36.35 6.64
N ASN A 337 21.60 37.04 5.49
CA ASN A 337 20.84 38.29 5.34
C ASN A 337 19.47 38.16 4.63
N ARG A 338 19.09 36.97 4.14
CA ARG A 338 17.85 36.77 3.34
C ARG A 338 16.96 35.64 3.82
N GLY A 339 17.25 35.05 4.99
CA GLY A 339 16.51 33.89 5.50
C GLY A 339 16.70 32.62 4.67
N LYS A 340 15.92 31.59 4.99
CA LYS A 340 15.92 30.29 4.31
C LYS A 340 14.98 30.31 3.10
N TYR A 341 15.49 29.93 1.94
CA TYR A 341 14.70 29.83 0.70
C TYR A 341 15.05 28.55 -0.06
N TYR A 342 14.14 28.11 -0.92
CA TYR A 342 14.25 26.89 -1.70
C TYR A 342 14.37 27.24 -3.18
N VAL A 343 15.32 26.62 -3.89
CA VAL A 343 15.56 26.84 -5.33
C VAL A 343 15.60 25.50 -6.05
N CYS A 344 15.09 25.47 -7.29
CA CYS A 344 15.20 24.29 -8.16
C CYS A 344 16.64 23.75 -8.23
N GLY A 345 16.83 22.49 -7.82
CA GLY A 345 18.16 21.87 -7.76
C GLY A 345 18.82 21.72 -9.13
N THR A 346 18.02 21.52 -10.18
CA THR A 346 18.49 21.42 -11.57
C THR A 346 18.98 22.76 -12.09
N TYR A 347 18.21 23.84 -11.88
CA TYR A 347 18.62 25.20 -12.22
C TYR A 347 19.90 25.60 -11.51
N ASN A 348 20.00 25.32 -10.21
CA ASN A 348 21.16 25.71 -9.39
C ASN A 348 22.45 24.94 -9.75
N LYS A 349 22.36 23.66 -10.15
CA LYS A 349 23.53 22.83 -10.46
C LYS A 349 23.91 22.81 -11.95
N LYS A 350 22.92 22.79 -12.84
CA LYS A 350 23.11 22.60 -14.29
C LYS A 350 22.79 23.85 -15.12
N GLY A 351 22.22 24.89 -14.51
CA GLY A 351 21.93 26.16 -15.18
C GLY A 351 20.66 26.18 -16.03
N LYS A 352 20.45 27.31 -16.73
CA LYS A 352 19.23 27.65 -17.49
C LYS A 352 18.89 26.68 -18.63
N GLN A 353 19.88 25.94 -19.14
CA GLN A 353 19.69 24.98 -20.23
C GLN A 353 18.79 23.80 -19.86
N PHE A 354 18.71 23.45 -18.57
CA PHE A 354 17.95 22.29 -18.09
C PHE A 354 16.67 22.66 -17.32
N CYS A 355 16.49 23.94 -17.01
CA CYS A 355 15.30 24.48 -16.37
C CYS A 355 15.24 25.97 -16.76
N GLY A 356 14.21 26.39 -17.49
CA GLY A 356 14.16 27.73 -18.11
C GLY A 356 14.15 28.89 -17.12
N HIS A 357 13.59 28.67 -15.91
CA HIS A 357 13.41 29.69 -14.88
C HIS A 357 13.93 29.26 -13.50
N ALA A 358 14.34 30.26 -12.71
CA ALA A 358 14.76 30.10 -11.33
C ALA A 358 13.55 30.02 -10.40
N HIS A 359 12.96 28.84 -10.27
CA HIS A 359 11.86 28.61 -9.34
C HIS A 359 12.35 28.80 -7.91
N LEU A 360 11.84 29.83 -7.24
CA LEU A 360 12.28 30.25 -5.91
C LEU A 360 11.07 30.51 -5.01
N VAL A 361 11.11 29.94 -3.81
CA VAL A 361 10.11 30.18 -2.77
C VAL A 361 10.78 30.30 -1.39
N THR A 362 10.29 31.22 -0.55
CA THR A 362 10.79 31.41 0.81
C THR A 362 10.13 30.42 1.77
N GLN A 363 10.80 30.12 2.89
CA GLN A 363 10.21 29.24 3.89
C GLN A 363 8.94 29.83 4.53
N GLU A 364 8.92 31.15 4.76
CA GLU A 364 7.76 31.85 5.35
C GLU A 364 6.51 31.67 4.50
N THR A 365 6.60 31.92 3.19
CA THR A 365 5.46 31.76 2.26
C THR A 365 4.93 30.33 2.20
N LEU A 366 5.80 29.32 2.31
CA LEU A 366 5.38 27.92 2.36
C LEU A 366 4.65 27.58 3.66
N VAL A 367 5.12 28.11 4.80
CA VAL A 367 4.47 27.90 6.10
C VAL A 367 3.12 28.57 6.13
N ASP A 368 3.02 29.82 5.68
CA ASP A 368 1.76 30.57 5.64
C ASP A 368 0.73 29.90 4.73
N ALA A 369 1.15 29.45 3.54
CA ALA A 369 0.27 28.73 2.61
C ALA A 369 -0.24 27.41 3.21
N LEU A 370 0.64 26.66 3.90
CA LEU A 370 0.26 25.40 4.53
C LEU A 370 -0.68 25.61 5.72
N ILE A 371 -0.43 26.62 6.56
CA ILE A 371 -1.31 26.95 7.70
C ILE A 371 -2.69 27.37 7.19
N LYS A 372 -2.77 28.24 6.16
CA LYS A 372 -4.04 28.62 5.55
C LYS A 372 -4.80 27.41 5.01
N TYR A 373 -4.11 26.52 4.30
CA TYR A 373 -4.76 25.33 3.76
C TYR A 373 -5.28 24.40 4.87
N LEU A 374 -4.48 24.16 5.91
CA LEU A 374 -4.90 23.38 7.07
C LEU A 374 -6.06 24.04 7.83
N THR A 375 -6.12 25.37 7.88
CA THR A 375 -7.23 26.12 8.48
C THR A 375 -8.51 25.89 7.69
N LEU A 376 -8.46 25.93 6.36
CA LEU A 376 -9.60 25.61 5.48
C LEU A 376 -10.05 24.15 5.63
N CYS A 377 -9.12 23.20 5.69
CA CYS A 377 -9.45 21.80 5.95
C CYS A 377 -10.10 21.62 7.33
N ARG A 378 -9.63 22.35 8.36
CA ARG A 378 -10.23 22.35 9.69
C ARG A 378 -11.66 22.91 9.64
N ASP A 379 -11.86 24.03 8.98
CA ASP A 379 -13.18 24.68 8.91
C ASP A 379 -14.18 23.80 8.17
N SER A 380 -13.78 23.23 7.02
CA SER A 380 -14.57 22.21 6.31
C SER A 380 -14.88 20.99 7.18
N LEU A 381 -13.92 20.48 7.96
CA LEU A 381 -14.17 19.39 8.90
C LEU A 381 -15.09 19.80 10.05
N ALA A 382 -14.96 21.02 10.57
CA ALA A 382 -15.80 21.54 11.63
C ALA A 382 -17.24 21.68 11.16
N ASP A 383 -17.45 22.21 9.95
CA ASP A 383 -18.75 22.31 9.30
C ASP A 383 -19.33 20.93 9.03
N MET A 384 -18.51 20.01 8.53
CA MET A 384 -18.91 18.62 8.29
C MET A 384 -19.30 17.92 9.60
N ILE A 385 -18.61 18.18 10.72
CA ILE A 385 -18.93 17.65 12.06
C ILE A 385 -20.19 18.29 12.64
N GLN A 386 -20.41 19.60 12.44
CA GLN A 386 -21.62 20.30 12.89
C GLN A 386 -22.85 19.86 12.09
N ASN A 387 -22.69 19.61 10.79
CA ASN A 387 -23.72 19.06 9.91
C ASN A 387 -23.83 17.53 10.01
N PHE A 388 -22.92 16.87 10.76
CA PHE A 388 -22.97 15.44 11.08
C PHE A 388 -24.01 15.15 12.16
N ASP A 389 -25.27 15.27 11.77
CA ASP A 389 -26.38 14.77 12.56
C ASP A 389 -26.44 13.24 12.46
N LEU A 390 -26.41 12.57 13.61
CA LEU A 390 -26.42 11.10 13.73
C LEU A 390 -27.75 10.49 13.28
N SER A 391 -28.76 11.32 13.02
CA SER A 391 -30.06 10.94 12.44
C SER A 391 -29.98 10.57 10.97
N LYS A 392 -29.03 11.15 10.20
CA LYS A 392 -28.92 10.99 8.74
C LYS A 392 -28.04 9.83 8.27
N LEU A 393 -27.36 9.15 9.18
CA LEU A 393 -26.61 7.91 8.91
C LEU A 393 -27.48 6.66 9.08
N LYS A 394 -28.76 6.73 8.71
CA LYS A 394 -29.49 5.57 8.19
C LYS A 394 -29.12 5.38 6.72
N ALA A 395 -27.84 5.25 6.41
CA ALA A 395 -27.47 4.43 5.27
C ALA A 395 -27.83 2.99 5.67
N ASP A 396 -28.50 2.25 4.79
CA ASP A 396 -28.89 0.85 4.98
C ASP A 396 -27.68 -0.01 5.40
N THR A 397 -27.40 -0.01 6.69
CA THR A 397 -26.72 -1.13 7.32
C THR A 397 -27.79 -2.18 7.42
N PHE A 398 -27.77 -3.14 6.50
CA PHE A 398 -28.37 -4.45 6.72
C PHE A 398 -27.93 -4.87 8.12
N SER A 399 -28.83 -4.75 9.09
CA SER A 399 -28.53 -5.06 10.47
C SER A 399 -28.04 -6.51 10.54
N ALA A 400 -26.98 -6.76 11.31
CA ALA A 400 -26.55 -8.11 11.61
C ALA A 400 -27.69 -8.91 12.26
N ASP A 401 -28.66 -8.25 12.92
CA ASP A 401 -29.89 -8.91 13.43
C ASP A 401 -30.81 -9.39 12.30
N ASP A 402 -30.95 -8.66 11.19
CA ASP A 402 -31.79 -9.10 10.05
C ASP A 402 -31.12 -10.24 9.27
N SER A 403 -29.79 -10.19 9.16
CA SER A 403 -28.97 -11.26 8.59
C SER A 403 -28.99 -12.52 9.46
N GLN A 404 -28.91 -12.34 10.79
CA GLN A 404 -29.01 -13.41 11.78
C GLN A 404 -30.41 -14.04 11.76
N GLN A 405 -31.47 -13.23 11.76
CA GLN A 405 -32.85 -13.71 11.67
C GLN A 405 -33.12 -14.46 10.35
N ARG A 406 -32.62 -13.97 9.22
CA ARG A 406 -32.73 -14.68 7.93
C ARG A 406 -32.00 -16.03 7.96
N LEU A 407 -30.78 -16.06 8.48
CA LEU A 407 -30.00 -17.29 8.60
C LEU A 407 -30.63 -18.28 9.60
N GLU A 408 -31.24 -17.80 10.68
CA GLU A 408 -32.01 -18.62 11.63
C GLU A 408 -33.28 -19.19 10.99
N ILE A 409 -34.01 -18.39 10.21
CA ILE A 409 -35.19 -18.83 9.45
C ILE A 409 -34.80 -19.87 8.38
N GLU A 410 -33.69 -19.66 7.67
CA GLU A 410 -33.17 -20.60 6.67
C GLU A 410 -32.72 -21.92 7.32
N LEU A 411 -32.10 -21.83 8.50
CA LEU A 411 -31.68 -22.98 9.30
C LEU A 411 -32.87 -23.78 9.84
N GLU A 412 -33.91 -23.12 10.35
CA GLU A 412 -35.19 -23.74 10.73
C GLU A 412 -35.82 -24.48 9.53
N LYS A 413 -35.83 -23.84 8.35
CA LYS A 413 -36.35 -24.44 7.11
C LYS A 413 -35.56 -25.69 6.70
N LEU A 414 -34.22 -25.61 6.70
CA LEU A 414 -33.35 -26.74 6.35
C LEU A 414 -33.48 -27.90 7.35
N LYS A 415 -33.60 -27.62 8.66
CA LYS A 415 -33.86 -28.65 9.69
C LYS A 415 -35.21 -29.34 9.48
N LYS A 416 -36.24 -28.59 9.08
CA LYS A 416 -37.57 -29.14 8.77
C LYS A 416 -37.57 -30.01 7.50
N GLU A 417 -36.83 -29.61 6.47
CA GLU A 417 -36.62 -30.40 5.26
C GLU A 417 -35.84 -31.69 5.54
N LEU A 418 -34.77 -31.63 6.34
CA LEU A 418 -34.02 -32.83 6.75
C LEU A 418 -34.94 -33.81 7.49
N LYS A 419 -35.79 -33.32 8.40
CA LYS A 419 -36.74 -34.15 9.15
C LYS A 419 -37.78 -34.82 8.25
N THR A 420 -38.29 -34.11 7.24
CA THR A 420 -39.22 -34.69 6.25
C THR A 420 -38.53 -35.73 5.38
N LEU A 421 -37.30 -35.48 4.96
CA LEU A 421 -36.48 -36.36 4.13
C LEU A 421 -36.08 -37.65 4.88
N VAL A 422 -35.75 -37.55 6.18
CA VAL A 422 -35.56 -38.72 7.07
C VAL A 422 -36.86 -39.51 7.24
N THR A 423 -38.00 -38.84 7.37
CA THR A 423 -39.31 -39.50 7.51
C THR A 423 -39.70 -40.23 6.22
N GLN A 424 -39.42 -39.65 5.05
CA GLN A 424 -39.61 -40.28 3.74
C GLN A 424 -38.69 -41.50 3.58
N LYS A 425 -37.42 -41.37 3.93
CA LYS A 425 -36.46 -42.49 3.96
C LYS A 425 -36.99 -43.66 4.79
N ILE A 426 -37.49 -43.40 6.01
CA ILE A 426 -38.05 -44.45 6.88
C ILE A 426 -39.27 -45.11 6.22
N LYS A 427 -40.16 -44.34 5.59
CA LYS A 427 -41.32 -44.88 4.87
C LYS A 427 -40.92 -45.76 3.68
N GLU A 428 -39.94 -45.34 2.89
CA GLU A 428 -39.48 -46.08 1.70
C GLU A 428 -38.72 -47.36 2.06
N ILE A 429 -37.90 -47.33 3.12
CA ILE A 429 -37.24 -48.52 3.67
C ILE A 429 -38.27 -49.52 4.21
N THR A 430 -39.34 -49.04 4.83
CA THR A 430 -40.41 -49.91 5.36
C THR A 430 -41.24 -50.52 4.23
N ALA A 431 -41.40 -49.82 3.11
CA ALA A 431 -42.16 -50.27 1.94
C ALA A 431 -41.38 -51.27 1.06
N ASN A 432 -40.06 -51.11 0.92
CA ASN A 432 -39.22 -51.95 0.06
C ASN A 432 -37.94 -52.41 0.79
N PRO A 433 -38.00 -53.52 1.55
CA PRO A 433 -36.88 -54.02 2.35
C PRO A 433 -35.67 -54.50 1.54
N ASP A 434 -35.87 -54.93 0.29
CA ASP A 434 -34.82 -55.51 -0.55
C ASP A 434 -33.89 -54.46 -1.22
N MET A 435 -34.33 -53.20 -1.30
CA MET A 435 -33.59 -52.08 -1.92
C MET A 435 -32.95 -51.15 -0.88
N ASN A 436 -32.77 -51.64 0.33
CA ASN A 436 -32.36 -50.86 1.50
C ASN A 436 -30.95 -50.26 1.32
N GLU A 437 -30.02 -50.96 0.68
CA GLU A 437 -28.66 -50.44 0.41
C GLU A 437 -28.67 -49.24 -0.54
N ILE A 438 -29.39 -49.34 -1.66
CA ILE A 438 -29.46 -48.28 -2.68
C ILE A 438 -30.19 -47.04 -2.15
N ILE A 439 -31.27 -47.24 -1.38
CA ILE A 439 -31.98 -46.16 -0.70
C ILE A 439 -31.08 -45.54 0.38
N ASN A 440 -30.27 -46.32 1.10
CA ASN A 440 -29.36 -45.75 2.09
C ASN A 440 -28.26 -44.92 1.44
N GLU A 441 -27.67 -45.34 0.33
CA GLU A 441 -26.62 -44.58 -0.37
C GLU A 441 -27.13 -43.27 -0.98
N THR A 442 -28.27 -43.31 -1.69
CA THR A 442 -28.83 -42.11 -2.34
C THR A 442 -29.26 -41.05 -1.33
N TYR A 443 -29.91 -41.47 -0.24
CA TYR A 443 -30.31 -40.57 0.82
C TYR A 443 -29.12 -40.13 1.71
N ALA A 444 -28.04 -40.92 1.80
CA ALA A 444 -26.85 -40.52 2.57
C ALA A 444 -26.15 -39.30 1.97
N SER A 445 -26.04 -39.23 0.64
CA SER A 445 -25.47 -38.05 -0.04
C SER A 445 -26.31 -36.79 0.17
N LEU A 446 -27.65 -36.91 0.05
CA LEU A 446 -28.56 -35.77 0.28
C LEU A 446 -28.61 -35.33 1.75
N GLN A 447 -28.47 -36.28 2.69
CA GLN A 447 -28.36 -35.98 4.11
C GLN A 447 -27.04 -35.29 4.45
N ALA A 448 -25.93 -35.74 3.85
CA ALA A 448 -24.61 -35.13 4.03
C ALA A 448 -24.60 -33.67 3.56
N ASP A 449 -25.09 -33.38 2.34
CA ASP A 449 -25.16 -32.02 1.80
C ASP A 449 -25.97 -31.07 2.69
N LYS A 450 -27.14 -31.52 3.17
CA LYS A 450 -27.98 -30.72 4.07
C LYS A 450 -27.34 -30.53 5.44
N MET A 451 -26.65 -31.54 5.99
CA MET A 451 -25.91 -31.41 7.25
C MET A 451 -24.70 -30.49 7.13
N GLU A 452 -23.96 -30.54 6.01
CA GLU A 452 -22.83 -29.64 5.75
C GLU A 452 -23.32 -28.19 5.68
N ARG A 453 -24.43 -27.94 4.97
CA ARG A 453 -25.03 -26.60 4.86
C ARG A 453 -25.57 -26.07 6.20
N ILE A 454 -26.18 -26.93 7.02
CA ILE A 454 -26.59 -26.58 8.39
C ILE A 454 -25.37 -26.22 9.23
N SER A 455 -24.31 -27.04 9.21
CA SER A 455 -23.11 -26.77 10.01
C SER A 455 -22.33 -25.53 9.56
N ALA A 456 -22.35 -25.22 8.26
CA ALA A 456 -21.80 -23.98 7.73
C ALA A 456 -22.57 -22.76 8.27
N ILE A 457 -23.91 -22.77 8.21
CA ILE A 457 -24.75 -21.69 8.72
C ILE A 457 -24.63 -21.56 10.25
N GLU A 458 -24.61 -22.67 11.01
CA GLU A 458 -24.40 -22.66 12.46
C GLU A 458 -23.03 -22.08 12.85
N LYS A 459 -22.00 -22.35 12.05
CA LYS A 459 -20.67 -21.78 12.24
C LYS A 459 -20.66 -20.28 11.94
N THR A 460 -21.31 -19.84 10.86
CA THR A 460 -21.44 -18.40 10.54
C THR A 460 -22.20 -17.65 11.63
N LEU A 461 -23.27 -18.24 12.18
CA LEU A 461 -23.99 -17.69 13.34
C LEU A 461 -23.11 -17.62 14.59
N GLN A 462 -22.30 -18.64 14.88
CA GLN A 462 -21.35 -18.61 16.00
C GLN A 462 -20.24 -17.58 15.83
N ASP A 463 -19.73 -17.41 14.61
CA ASP A 463 -18.69 -16.44 14.31
C ASP A 463 -19.25 -15.00 14.43
N LEU A 464 -20.50 -14.77 13.99
CA LEU A 464 -21.24 -13.51 14.19
C LEU A 464 -21.47 -13.16 15.67
N THR A 465 -21.68 -14.16 16.54
CA THR A 465 -21.87 -13.91 18.00
C THR A 465 -20.56 -13.67 18.77
N LYS A 466 -19.38 -13.93 18.17
CA LYS A 466 -18.07 -13.86 18.85
C LYS A 466 -17.25 -12.62 18.51
N GLU A 467 -17.59 -11.88 17.47
CA GLU A 467 -16.94 -10.60 17.18
C GLU A 467 -17.49 -9.50 18.10
N PRO A 468 -16.65 -8.82 18.91
CA PRO A 468 -17.08 -7.63 19.61
C PRO A 468 -17.39 -6.55 18.58
N HIS A 469 -18.62 -6.04 18.64
CA HIS A 469 -19.10 -4.88 17.90
C HIS A 469 -18.01 -3.82 17.72
N ILE A 470 -17.74 -3.41 16.47
CA ILE A 470 -17.25 -2.07 16.17
C ILE A 470 -18.51 -1.19 16.15
N PRO A 471 -18.78 -0.35 17.17
CA PRO A 471 -19.95 0.49 17.15
C PRO A 471 -19.71 1.68 16.21
N ALA A 472 -20.72 2.07 15.44
CA ALA A 472 -20.74 3.34 14.70
C ALA A 472 -20.50 4.59 15.59
N ALA A 473 -20.48 4.42 16.92
CA ALA A 473 -20.06 5.43 17.88
C ALA A 473 -18.56 5.81 17.82
N THR A 474 -17.71 5.14 17.03
CA THR A 474 -16.27 5.48 16.92
C THR A 474 -15.95 6.48 15.80
N ILE A 475 -16.86 6.72 14.85
CA ILE A 475 -16.59 7.65 13.73
C ILE A 475 -16.60 9.10 14.19
N LYS A 476 -17.60 9.48 15.01
CA LYS A 476 -17.68 10.82 15.61
C LYS A 476 -16.44 11.15 16.45
N PRO A 477 -15.97 10.30 17.39
CA PRO A 477 -14.73 10.57 18.11
C PRO A 477 -13.49 10.47 17.23
N ASN A 478 -13.44 9.70 16.14
CA ASN A 478 -12.29 9.71 15.22
C ASN A 478 -12.19 11.02 14.42
N LEU A 479 -13.32 11.57 13.94
CA LEU A 479 -13.38 12.88 13.29
C LEU A 479 -13.11 14.01 14.29
N GLN A 480 -13.66 13.90 15.51
CA GLN A 480 -13.38 14.82 16.61
C GLN A 480 -11.90 14.79 16.98
N THR A 481 -11.29 13.60 17.10
CA THR A 481 -9.87 13.42 17.38
C THR A 481 -9.01 13.98 16.24
N ALA A 482 -9.41 13.80 14.98
CA ALA A 482 -8.71 14.40 13.84
C ALA A 482 -8.79 15.94 13.85
N LEU A 483 -9.95 16.50 14.20
CA LEU A 483 -10.15 17.94 14.37
C LEU A 483 -9.35 18.48 15.58
N ASP A 484 -9.30 17.74 16.68
CA ASP A 484 -8.53 18.08 17.87
C ASP A 484 -7.02 18.06 17.58
N ILE A 485 -6.54 17.08 16.81
CA ILE A 485 -5.13 17.02 16.34
C ILE A 485 -4.82 18.21 15.43
N LEU A 486 -5.71 18.55 14.49
CA LEU A 486 -5.51 19.72 13.62
C LEU A 486 -5.51 21.03 14.43
N ASN A 487 -6.37 21.15 15.44
CA ASN A 487 -6.40 22.30 16.35
C ASN A 487 -5.10 22.39 17.16
N GLU A 488 -4.61 21.29 17.73
CA GLU A 488 -3.36 21.26 18.47
C GLU A 488 -2.16 21.68 17.61
N VAL A 489 -2.11 21.19 16.36
CA VAL A 489 -1.07 21.56 15.38
C VAL A 489 -1.15 23.04 14.99
N LEU A 490 -2.35 23.60 14.82
CA LEU A 490 -2.56 25.02 14.49
C LEU A 490 -2.28 25.95 15.69
N GLU A 491 -2.60 25.53 16.92
CA GLU A 491 -2.36 26.29 18.15
C GLU A 491 -0.87 26.45 18.49
N GLN A 492 -0.05 25.45 18.17
CA GLN A 492 1.39 25.48 18.45
C GLN A 492 2.16 26.54 17.64
N LYS A 493 1.55 27.20 16.64
CA LYS A 493 2.11 28.28 15.79
C LYS A 493 3.45 27.97 15.10
N SER A 494 4.00 26.76 15.23
CA SER A 494 5.24 26.32 14.61
C SER A 494 5.15 24.85 14.19
N LEU A 495 5.05 24.61 12.89
CA LEU A 495 5.01 23.27 12.30
C LEU A 495 6.39 22.59 12.39
N THR A 496 6.43 21.38 12.96
CA THR A 496 7.64 20.57 13.02
C THR A 496 7.82 19.73 11.75
N ARG A 497 9.00 19.12 11.58
CA ARG A 497 9.28 18.30 10.39
C ARG A 497 8.43 17.03 10.34
N THR A 498 8.16 16.43 11.49
CA THR A 498 7.30 15.25 11.62
C THR A 498 5.89 15.58 11.13
N ASP A 499 5.37 16.75 11.50
CA ASP A 499 4.03 17.19 11.09
C ASP A 499 3.94 17.33 9.56
N ILE A 500 4.96 17.92 8.93
CA ILE A 500 5.00 18.04 7.46
C ILE A 500 5.14 16.68 6.79
N GLU A 501 5.92 15.75 7.32
CA GLU A 501 6.08 14.41 6.75
C GLU A 501 4.78 13.57 6.85
N VAL A 502 3.97 13.80 7.88
CA VAL A 502 2.66 13.15 8.07
C VAL A 502 1.57 13.81 7.22
N LEU A 503 1.51 15.14 7.19
CA LEU A 503 0.42 15.88 6.55
C LEU A 503 0.60 16.06 5.04
N VAL A 504 1.84 16.22 4.56
CA VAL A 504 2.11 16.64 3.17
C VAL A 504 2.72 15.52 2.34
N GLU A 505 2.13 15.27 1.17
CA GLU A 505 2.62 14.30 0.18
C GLU A 505 3.68 14.93 -0.73
N LYS A 506 3.30 16.00 -1.43
CA LYS A 506 4.17 16.74 -2.34
C LYS A 506 3.73 18.20 -2.42
N ILE A 507 4.67 19.08 -2.69
CA ILE A 507 4.45 20.51 -2.92
C ILE A 507 5.12 20.85 -4.25
N ILE A 508 4.36 21.35 -5.21
CA ILE A 508 4.86 21.75 -6.52
C ILE A 508 4.99 23.27 -6.56
N VAL A 509 6.12 23.77 -7.04
CA VAL A 509 6.41 25.21 -7.11
C VAL A 509 6.57 25.64 -8.57
N ASP A 510 5.86 26.70 -8.95
CA ASP A 510 5.87 27.33 -10.29
C ASP A 510 6.89 28.51 -10.36
N LYS A 511 7.14 29.00 -11.58
CA LYS A 511 8.12 30.06 -11.91
C LYS A 511 7.89 31.37 -11.14
N ASP A 512 6.63 31.65 -10.81
CA ASP A 512 6.19 32.86 -10.09
C ASP A 512 6.20 32.69 -8.56
N GLY A 513 6.67 31.53 -8.07
CA GLY A 513 6.69 31.18 -6.65
C GLY A 513 5.32 30.76 -6.11
N ASN A 514 4.38 30.40 -6.99
CA ASN A 514 3.09 29.80 -6.62
C ASN A 514 3.31 28.35 -6.19
N VAL A 515 2.45 27.86 -5.30
CA VAL A 515 2.65 26.62 -4.56
C VAL A 515 1.39 25.78 -4.62
N ASP A 516 1.48 24.59 -5.21
CA ASP A 516 0.40 23.59 -5.22
C ASP A 516 0.72 22.55 -4.14
N ILE A 517 -0.12 22.46 -3.11
CA ILE A 517 0.10 21.58 -1.95
C ILE A 517 -0.80 20.36 -2.07
N TYR A 518 -0.20 19.17 -2.00
CA TYR A 518 -0.91 17.89 -1.98
C TYR A 518 -0.76 17.29 -0.58
N LEU A 519 -1.88 17.10 0.11
CA LEU A 519 -1.93 16.51 1.46
C LEU A 519 -2.13 15.00 1.41
N LYS A 520 -1.64 14.30 2.43
CA LYS A 520 -1.83 12.85 2.62
C LYS A 520 -3.18 12.55 3.29
N HIS A 521 -3.50 11.26 3.37
CA HIS A 521 -4.65 10.72 4.13
C HIS A 521 -6.03 11.24 3.68
N GLY A 522 -6.15 11.67 2.42
CA GLY A 522 -7.43 12.17 1.89
C GLY A 522 -7.81 13.57 2.38
N LEU A 523 -6.95 14.25 3.17
CA LEU A 523 -7.19 15.63 3.61
C LEU A 523 -7.30 16.60 2.42
N GLY A 524 -6.64 16.29 1.30
CA GLY A 524 -6.74 17.06 0.07
C GLY A 524 -8.12 17.01 -0.60
N ASN A 525 -8.98 16.05 -0.25
CA ASN A 525 -10.34 15.93 -0.78
C ASN A 525 -11.35 16.75 0.03
N LEU A 526 -10.98 17.25 1.20
CA LEU A 526 -11.89 18.00 2.09
C LEU A 526 -12.05 19.46 1.67
N ALA A 527 -11.03 20.01 1.01
CA ALA A 527 -11.03 21.36 0.47
C ALA A 527 -10.04 21.44 -0.70
N ALA A 528 -10.47 21.99 -1.83
CA ALA A 528 -9.56 22.43 -2.87
C ALA A 528 -9.01 23.82 -2.50
N TYR A 529 -7.69 23.97 -2.44
CA TYR A 529 -7.06 25.26 -2.18
C TYR A 529 -6.16 25.64 -3.34
N ASP A 530 -6.60 26.64 -4.11
CA ASP A 530 -5.78 27.24 -5.15
C ASP A 530 -5.08 28.50 -4.64
N PHE A 531 -3.76 28.41 -4.52
CA PHE A 531 -2.90 29.52 -4.10
C PHE A 531 -2.88 30.67 -5.13
N LYS A 532 -3.13 30.39 -6.42
CA LYS A 532 -3.23 31.43 -7.45
C LYS A 532 -4.49 32.25 -7.24
N THR A 533 -5.62 31.57 -7.06
CA THR A 533 -6.92 32.18 -6.75
C THR A 533 -6.88 32.94 -5.42
N ASP A 534 -6.31 32.42 -4.32
CA ASP A 534 -6.17 33.19 -3.05
C ASP A 534 -5.34 34.48 -3.23
N LYS A 535 -4.27 34.42 -4.03
CA LYS A 535 -3.42 35.59 -4.32
C LYS A 535 -4.12 36.59 -5.24
N GLU A 536 -4.96 36.14 -6.16
CA GLU A 536 -5.77 36.98 -7.05
C GLU A 536 -6.97 37.58 -6.29
N ASN A 537 -7.66 36.79 -5.47
CA ASN A 537 -8.70 37.23 -4.54
C ASN A 537 -8.15 38.26 -3.56
N LEU A 538 -7.00 38.04 -2.93
CA LEU A 538 -6.38 39.03 -2.06
C LEU A 538 -6.07 40.34 -2.81
N LYS A 539 -5.60 40.27 -4.07
CA LYS A 539 -5.41 41.47 -4.90
C LYS A 539 -6.73 42.18 -5.18
N LEU A 540 -7.78 41.42 -5.48
CA LEU A 540 -9.12 41.92 -5.77
C LEU A 540 -9.74 42.55 -4.52
N THR A 541 -9.72 41.86 -3.37
CA THR A 541 -10.14 42.39 -2.06
C THR A 541 -9.41 43.67 -1.72
N MET A 542 -8.09 43.73 -1.94
CA MET A 542 -7.32 44.96 -1.69
C MET A 542 -7.66 46.10 -2.64
N LEU A 543 -8.03 45.79 -3.90
CA LEU A 543 -8.51 46.76 -4.87
C LEU A 543 -9.91 47.27 -4.48
N ILE A 544 -10.81 46.37 -4.07
CA ILE A 544 -12.15 46.69 -3.56
C ILE A 544 -12.06 47.55 -2.30
N GLU A 545 -11.22 47.19 -1.33
CA GLU A 545 -10.99 48.00 -0.13
C GLU A 545 -10.38 49.36 -0.47
N ALA A 546 -9.50 49.44 -1.48
CA ALA A 546 -9.03 50.72 -1.98
C ALA A 546 -10.18 51.55 -2.57
N ILE A 547 -11.10 50.95 -3.33
CA ILE A 547 -12.30 51.61 -3.89
C ILE A 547 -13.25 52.07 -2.78
N ARG A 548 -13.44 51.26 -1.72
CA ARG A 548 -14.22 51.62 -0.52
C ARG A 548 -13.61 52.83 0.21
N LEU A 549 -12.29 52.91 0.28
CA LEU A 549 -11.59 54.09 0.80
C LEU A 549 -11.79 55.33 -0.08
N LEU A 550 -11.93 55.16 -1.40
CA LEU A 550 -12.26 56.27 -2.31
C LEU A 550 -13.71 56.73 -2.14
N GLU A 551 -14.66 55.82 -1.89
CA GLU A 551 -16.07 56.19 -1.62
C GLU A 551 -16.20 57.01 -0.32
N LYS A 552 -15.47 56.61 0.73
CA LYS A 552 -15.49 57.26 2.05
C LYS A 552 -14.73 58.59 2.10
N ASP A 553 -13.94 58.93 1.09
CA ASP A 553 -13.17 60.16 1.08
C ASP A 553 -14.05 61.38 0.75
N GLU A 554 -14.09 62.35 1.66
CA GLU A 554 -14.85 63.60 1.49
C GLU A 554 -14.06 64.70 0.77
N THR A 555 -12.75 64.53 0.62
CA THR A 555 -11.85 65.55 0.09
C THR A 555 -11.75 65.54 -1.44
N GLY A 556 -12.10 64.41 -2.07
CA GLY A 556 -12.10 64.23 -3.52
C GLY A 556 -10.71 63.98 -4.12
N PHE A 557 -9.70 63.76 -3.30
CA PHE A 557 -8.32 63.50 -3.71
C PHE A 557 -7.73 62.30 -2.97
N THR A 558 -6.80 61.60 -3.61
CA THR A 558 -6.14 60.44 -3.02
C THR A 558 -4.65 60.38 -3.36
N SER A 559 -3.91 59.51 -2.67
CA SER A 559 -2.49 59.27 -2.94
C SER A 559 -2.10 57.81 -2.71
N VAL A 560 -1.08 57.35 -3.43
CA VAL A 560 -0.47 56.03 -3.24
C VAL A 560 -0.03 55.83 -1.78
N LYS A 561 0.48 56.90 -1.14
CA LYS A 561 0.89 56.87 0.26
C LYS A 561 -0.31 56.60 1.18
N PHE A 562 -1.39 57.36 1.00
CA PHE A 562 -2.61 57.21 1.79
C PHE A 562 -3.22 55.82 1.66
N LEU A 563 -3.49 55.36 0.44
CA LEU A 563 -4.14 54.06 0.21
C LEU A 563 -3.27 52.88 0.69
N SER A 564 -1.96 52.91 0.43
CA SER A 564 -1.07 51.82 0.88
C SER A 564 -0.83 51.80 2.39
N ASP A 565 -0.74 52.96 3.05
CA ASP A 565 -0.60 53.03 4.51
C ASP A 565 -1.92 52.63 5.19
N SER A 566 -3.09 53.00 4.63
CA SER A 566 -4.41 52.60 5.13
C SER A 566 -4.67 51.09 4.98
N LEU A 567 -4.36 50.49 3.82
CA LEU A 567 -4.43 49.03 3.64
C LEU A 567 -3.50 48.29 4.60
N LYS A 568 -2.31 48.84 4.84
CA LYS A 568 -1.37 48.27 5.82
C LYS A 568 -1.89 48.37 7.26
N ALA A 569 -2.56 49.46 7.62
CA ALA A 569 -3.20 49.62 8.92
C ALA A 569 -4.37 48.63 9.12
N MET A 570 -5.07 48.26 8.03
CA MET A 570 -6.12 47.23 8.02
C MET A 570 -5.57 45.79 7.99
N GLY A 571 -4.25 45.59 8.09
CA GLY A 571 -3.63 44.26 8.19
C GLY A 571 -3.21 43.64 6.85
N TYR A 572 -3.41 44.31 5.71
CA TYR A 572 -2.99 43.79 4.41
C TYR A 572 -1.47 43.96 4.18
N PRO A 573 -0.78 42.99 3.54
CA PRO A 573 0.66 43.02 3.32
C PRO A 573 1.07 43.97 2.16
N MET A 574 0.81 45.27 2.32
CA MET A 574 1.00 46.28 1.28
C MET A 574 2.21 47.20 1.53
N HIS A 575 2.92 47.54 0.45
CA HIS A 575 4.03 48.50 0.49
C HIS A 575 3.89 49.52 -0.64
N ARG A 576 4.24 50.78 -0.36
CA ARG A 576 4.10 51.93 -1.28
C ARG A 576 4.54 51.68 -2.72
N LYS A 577 5.66 50.96 -2.94
CA LYS A 577 6.17 50.64 -4.28
C LYS A 577 5.31 49.63 -5.04
N LYS A 578 4.68 48.68 -4.34
CA LYS A 578 3.80 47.69 -4.94
C LYS A 578 2.43 48.26 -5.27
N PHE A 579 1.94 49.23 -4.50
CA PHE A 579 0.64 49.85 -4.74
C PHE A 579 0.60 50.73 -6.01
N VAL A 580 1.76 51.09 -6.57
CA VAL A 580 1.84 51.88 -7.81
C VAL A 580 1.12 51.18 -8.97
N THR A 581 1.24 49.86 -9.11
CA THR A 581 0.57 49.09 -10.16
C THR A 581 -0.95 49.02 -9.96
N TYR A 582 -1.42 48.98 -8.70
CA TYR A 582 -2.86 49.04 -8.41
C TYR A 582 -3.43 50.42 -8.71
N MET A 583 -2.62 51.47 -8.52
CA MET A 583 -3.01 52.84 -8.88
C MET A 583 -3.15 53.02 -10.40
N GLU A 584 -2.34 52.31 -11.19
CA GLU A 584 -2.48 52.26 -12.65
C GLU A 584 -3.82 51.64 -13.05
N HIS A 585 -4.24 50.54 -12.42
CA HIS A 585 -5.57 49.97 -12.65
C HIS A 585 -6.72 50.90 -12.25
N LEU A 586 -6.61 51.65 -11.14
CA LEU A 586 -7.63 52.65 -10.76
C LEU A 586 -7.73 53.81 -11.77
N LEU A 587 -6.61 54.17 -12.43
CA LEU A 587 -6.59 55.14 -13.52
C LEU A 587 -7.23 54.57 -14.80
N GLU A 588 -6.91 53.31 -15.15
CA GLU A 588 -7.50 52.61 -16.32
C GLU A 588 -9.01 52.44 -16.20
N LEU A 589 -9.51 52.12 -14.99
CA LEU A 589 -10.94 52.03 -14.69
C LEU A 589 -11.66 53.40 -14.69
N GLY A 590 -10.90 54.50 -14.85
CA GLY A 590 -11.43 55.86 -14.86
C GLY A 590 -12.06 56.26 -13.52
N LEU A 591 -11.55 55.71 -12.40
CA LEU A 591 -12.01 56.06 -11.05
C LEU A 591 -11.28 57.29 -10.50
N VAL A 592 -10.03 57.48 -10.93
CA VAL A 592 -9.15 58.59 -10.53
C VAL A 592 -8.43 59.20 -11.74
N GLU A 593 -8.00 60.46 -11.65
CA GLU A 593 -7.23 61.19 -12.67
C GLU A 593 -5.99 61.87 -12.07
N LYS A 594 -4.94 62.07 -12.87
CA LYS A 594 -3.72 62.78 -12.46
C LYS A 594 -3.91 64.30 -12.52
N THR A 595 -3.59 65.00 -11.43
CA THR A 595 -3.84 66.45 -11.28
C THR A 595 -2.61 67.32 -11.48
N GLY A 596 -1.42 66.72 -11.52
CA GLY A 596 -0.13 67.45 -11.58
C GLY A 596 0.24 68.21 -10.29
N ILE A 597 -0.56 68.12 -9.23
CA ILE A 597 -0.32 68.79 -7.94
C ILE A 597 0.47 67.87 -7.00
N TYR A 598 1.64 68.29 -6.54
CA TYR A 598 2.56 67.46 -5.74
C TYR A 598 1.92 66.89 -4.45
N HIS A 599 1.09 67.67 -3.76
CA HIS A 599 0.44 67.26 -2.51
C HIS A 599 -0.87 66.47 -2.70
N TYR A 600 -1.50 66.56 -3.88
CA TYR A 600 -2.78 65.90 -4.20
C TYR A 600 -2.71 65.25 -5.58
N PRO A 601 -1.88 64.20 -5.75
CA PRO A 601 -1.47 63.71 -7.07
C PRO A 601 -2.60 63.10 -7.90
N TYR A 602 -3.68 62.64 -7.26
CA TYR A 602 -4.82 62.00 -7.92
C TYR A 602 -6.14 62.59 -7.43
N ARG A 603 -7.04 62.91 -8.36
CA ARG A 603 -8.43 63.36 -8.10
C ARG A 603 -9.38 62.21 -8.37
N ILE A 604 -10.38 62.04 -7.51
CA ILE A 604 -11.45 61.05 -7.70
C ILE A 604 -12.46 61.64 -8.68
N VAL A 605 -12.73 60.93 -9.78
CA VAL A 605 -13.60 61.40 -10.87
C VAL A 605 -14.85 60.54 -11.07
N ALA A 606 -14.88 59.32 -10.53
CA ALA A 606 -16.07 58.47 -10.56
C ALA A 606 -17.19 58.99 -9.64
N SER A 607 -18.43 58.92 -10.12
CA SER A 607 -19.62 59.16 -9.29
C SER A 607 -19.75 58.12 -8.19
N ARG A 608 -20.34 58.47 -7.04
CA ARG A 608 -20.59 57.53 -5.94
C ARG A 608 -21.43 56.31 -6.36
N GLN A 609 -22.37 56.48 -7.28
CA GLN A 609 -23.16 55.38 -7.83
C GLN A 609 -22.27 54.41 -8.61
N LYS A 610 -21.47 54.92 -9.57
CA LYS A 610 -20.48 54.12 -10.30
C LYS A 610 -19.47 53.40 -9.39
N LEU A 611 -19.09 53.96 -8.23
CA LEU A 611 -18.20 53.30 -7.26
C LEU A 611 -18.89 52.11 -6.54
N ARG A 612 -20.22 52.13 -6.42
CA ARG A 612 -21.04 51.02 -5.88
C ARG A 612 -21.37 49.98 -6.94
N ASP A 613 -21.64 50.40 -8.18
CA ASP A 613 -22.04 49.50 -9.27
C ASP A 613 -20.87 48.61 -9.79
N VAL A 614 -19.60 48.87 -9.40
CA VAL A 614 -18.46 48.00 -9.74
C VAL A 614 -18.49 46.66 -8.97
N GLU A 615 -19.42 46.48 -8.02
CA GLU A 615 -19.59 45.28 -7.18
C GLU A 615 -20.37 44.12 -7.87
N LYS A 616 -20.32 43.97 -9.21
CA LYS A 616 -21.17 43.05 -10.03
C LYS A 616 -21.47 41.64 -9.43
N MET A 617 -22.74 41.21 -9.64
CA MET A 617 -23.44 39.97 -9.20
C MET A 617 -22.57 38.74 -8.88
N PHE A 618 -22.78 38.20 -7.67
CA PHE A 618 -22.11 37.02 -7.15
C PHE A 618 -23.02 35.79 -7.28
N ILE A 619 -22.56 34.77 -8.02
CA ILE A 619 -23.33 33.55 -8.30
C ILE A 619 -22.58 32.35 -7.75
N MET A 620 -23.27 31.45 -7.05
CA MET A 620 -22.69 30.18 -6.59
C MET A 620 -23.11 29.07 -7.56
N ALA A 621 -22.14 28.44 -8.23
CA ALA A 621 -22.43 27.44 -9.27
C ALA A 621 -21.94 26.02 -8.95
N GLY A 622 -21.38 25.79 -7.75
CA GLY A 622 -20.83 24.50 -7.37
C GLY A 622 -19.43 24.24 -7.96
N GLN A 623 -18.83 23.10 -7.61
CA GLN A 623 -17.42 22.79 -7.90
C GLN A 623 -17.08 22.79 -9.42
N THR A 624 -15.93 23.38 -9.77
CA THR A 624 -15.37 23.41 -11.14
C THR A 624 -15.32 22.01 -11.77
N GLY A 625 -15.83 21.89 -13.00
CA GLY A 625 -15.86 20.63 -13.76
C GLY A 625 -17.05 19.73 -13.41
N GLY A 626 -17.95 20.19 -12.53
CA GLY A 626 -19.23 19.54 -12.27
C GLY A 626 -20.22 19.78 -13.42
N MET A 627 -21.01 18.76 -13.78
CA MET A 627 -22.02 18.89 -14.84
C MET A 627 -22.98 20.10 -14.65
N PRO A 628 -23.50 20.40 -13.44
CA PRO A 628 -24.37 21.57 -13.25
C PRO A 628 -23.68 22.91 -13.52
N GLU A 629 -22.42 23.04 -13.12
CA GLU A 629 -21.59 24.23 -13.34
C GLU A 629 -21.31 24.43 -14.83
N MET A 630 -20.87 23.38 -15.52
CA MET A 630 -20.58 23.44 -16.96
C MET A 630 -21.83 23.74 -17.80
N VAL A 631 -22.98 23.17 -17.44
CA VAL A 631 -24.26 23.47 -18.11
C VAL A 631 -24.66 24.92 -17.88
N PHE A 632 -24.49 25.45 -16.66
CA PHE A 632 -24.76 26.84 -16.35
C PHE A 632 -23.88 27.80 -17.16
N GLU A 633 -22.56 27.58 -17.19
CA GLU A 633 -21.65 28.38 -18.00
C GLU A 633 -21.96 28.31 -19.50
N TYR A 634 -22.33 27.12 -20.00
CA TYR A 634 -22.74 26.92 -21.39
C TYR A 634 -23.98 27.76 -21.75
N ILE A 635 -25.00 27.79 -20.89
CA ILE A 635 -26.19 28.61 -21.08
C ILE A 635 -25.85 30.11 -21.07
N LEU A 636 -24.97 30.55 -20.17
CA LEU A 636 -24.51 31.94 -20.11
C LEU A 636 -23.82 32.35 -21.41
N LYS A 637 -22.88 31.53 -21.91
CA LYS A 637 -22.16 31.76 -23.17
C LYS A 637 -23.12 31.79 -24.37
N LYS A 638 -24.09 30.87 -24.42
CA LYS A 638 -25.15 30.83 -25.45
C LYS A 638 -25.98 32.12 -25.49
N ASN A 639 -26.16 32.78 -24.35
CA ASN A 639 -26.86 34.05 -24.22
C ASN A 639 -25.93 35.29 -24.33
N GLY A 640 -24.66 35.09 -24.69
CA GLY A 640 -23.69 36.18 -24.91
C GLY A 640 -23.15 36.81 -23.63
N ILE A 641 -23.26 36.12 -22.48
CA ILE A 641 -22.67 36.52 -21.19
C ILE A 641 -21.37 35.74 -21.02
N ASP A 642 -20.26 36.44 -20.75
CA ASP A 642 -18.97 35.80 -20.48
C ASP A 642 -18.86 35.47 -18.97
N PRO A 643 -18.84 34.18 -18.56
CA PRO A 643 -18.80 33.81 -17.15
C PRO A 643 -17.59 34.36 -16.38
N GLN A 644 -16.48 34.64 -17.05
CA GLN A 644 -15.24 35.10 -16.44
C GLN A 644 -15.10 36.64 -16.46
N ALA A 645 -15.71 37.31 -17.45
CA ALA A 645 -15.61 38.76 -17.60
C ALA A 645 -16.82 39.53 -17.01
N ASP A 646 -18.00 38.91 -17.00
CA ASP A 646 -19.25 39.58 -16.65
C ASP A 646 -19.79 39.23 -15.25
N LEU A 647 -19.34 38.11 -14.67
CA LEU A 647 -19.87 37.54 -13.42
C LEU A 647 -18.75 37.21 -12.42
N SER A 648 -19.11 37.08 -11.14
CA SER A 648 -18.27 36.46 -10.13
C SER A 648 -18.88 35.13 -9.71
N ILE A 649 -18.28 34.02 -10.13
CA ILE A 649 -18.79 32.67 -9.85
C ILE A 649 -17.95 32.03 -8.75
N ASP A 650 -18.57 31.64 -7.64
CA ASP A 650 -17.92 30.82 -6.60
C ASP A 650 -18.08 29.34 -6.92
N GLN A 651 -16.94 28.73 -7.24
CA GLN A 651 -16.82 27.30 -7.56
C GLN A 651 -16.06 26.52 -6.47
N SER A 652 -15.84 27.13 -5.30
CA SER A 652 -15.11 26.51 -4.18
C SER A 652 -16.01 25.70 -3.25
N ILE A 653 -17.33 25.85 -3.37
CA ILE A 653 -18.34 25.21 -2.53
C ILE A 653 -18.81 23.92 -3.19
N ASP A 654 -18.85 22.83 -2.41
CA ASP A 654 -19.46 21.58 -2.85
C ASP A 654 -20.96 21.80 -3.13
N PHE A 655 -21.46 21.20 -4.21
CA PHE A 655 -22.84 21.40 -4.65
C PHE A 655 -23.87 21.05 -3.56
N GLY A 656 -23.59 20.08 -2.67
CA GLY A 656 -24.49 19.76 -1.56
C GLY A 656 -24.60 20.85 -0.49
N SER A 657 -23.73 21.87 -0.54
CA SER A 657 -23.62 22.94 0.45
C SER A 657 -24.01 24.33 -0.08
N THR A 658 -24.29 24.47 -1.38
CA THR A 658 -24.63 25.75 -2.02
C THR A 658 -25.91 26.35 -1.47
N ALA A 659 -26.94 25.54 -1.18
CA ALA A 659 -28.20 26.00 -0.60
C ALA A 659 -28.00 26.64 0.80
N ALA A 660 -27.12 26.06 1.63
CA ALA A 660 -26.82 26.58 2.95
C ALA A 660 -26.01 27.88 2.87
N ALA A 661 -25.03 27.95 1.96
CA ALA A 661 -24.27 29.16 1.70
C ALA A 661 -25.15 30.31 1.17
N PHE A 662 -26.11 29.98 0.31
CA PHE A 662 -27.10 30.92 -0.21
C PHE A 662 -28.00 31.50 0.87
N SER A 663 -28.60 30.65 1.70
CA SER A 663 -29.39 31.07 2.87
C SER A 663 -28.55 31.92 3.85
N GLY A 664 -27.24 31.65 3.94
CA GLY A 664 -26.27 32.45 4.70
C GLY A 664 -25.89 33.81 4.09
N GLY A 665 -26.44 34.19 2.93
CA GLY A 665 -26.19 35.46 2.25
C GLY A 665 -24.84 35.54 1.54
N GLN A 666 -24.24 34.40 1.19
CA GLN A 666 -22.94 34.34 0.54
C GLN A 666 -23.00 34.56 -0.98
N GLY A 667 -24.20 34.61 -1.59
CA GLY A 667 -24.36 34.94 -3.01
C GLY A 667 -25.76 35.45 -3.38
N ASP A 668 -25.85 36.09 -4.54
CA ASP A 668 -27.09 36.66 -5.08
C ASP A 668 -27.94 35.61 -5.83
N PHE A 669 -27.30 34.59 -6.41
CA PHE A 669 -27.93 33.47 -7.08
C PHE A 669 -27.22 32.15 -6.74
N THR A 670 -27.95 31.04 -6.78
CA THR A 670 -27.42 29.68 -6.63
C THR A 670 -28.06 28.72 -7.63
N VAL A 671 -27.35 27.67 -8.03
CA VAL A 671 -27.88 26.56 -8.84
C VAL A 671 -28.17 25.38 -7.91
N GLU A 672 -29.42 24.90 -7.89
CA GLU A 672 -29.88 23.88 -6.93
C GLU A 672 -30.68 22.77 -7.60
N PHE A 673 -30.60 21.55 -7.03
CA PHE A 673 -31.51 20.44 -7.34
C PHE A 673 -32.67 20.38 -6.35
N GLU A 674 -33.75 19.72 -6.75
CA GLU A 674 -34.79 19.34 -5.80
C GLU A 674 -34.28 18.26 -4.84
N PRO A 675 -34.66 18.28 -3.56
CA PRO A 675 -35.66 19.16 -2.93
C PRO A 675 -35.11 20.50 -2.43
N HIS A 676 -33.81 20.80 -2.57
CA HIS A 676 -33.19 21.98 -1.96
C HIS A 676 -33.79 23.30 -2.47
N ALA A 677 -34.09 23.37 -3.77
CA ALA A 677 -34.77 24.52 -4.36
C ALA A 677 -36.14 24.79 -3.71
N THR A 678 -36.99 23.75 -3.62
CA THR A 678 -38.30 23.86 -2.93
C THR A 678 -38.14 24.21 -1.44
N LEU A 679 -37.14 23.66 -0.76
CA LEU A 679 -36.91 23.96 0.66
C LEU A 679 -36.46 25.41 0.91
N LEU A 680 -35.67 26.00 0.01
CA LEU A 680 -35.29 27.41 0.07
C LEU A 680 -36.51 28.32 -0.09
N GLU A 681 -37.42 27.97 -0.99
CA GLU A 681 -38.70 28.68 -1.19
C GLU A 681 -39.62 28.60 0.01
N GLN A 682 -39.80 27.40 0.59
CA GLN A 682 -40.64 27.21 1.77
C GLN A 682 -40.11 27.98 2.99
N LYS A 683 -38.79 28.12 3.12
CA LYS A 683 -38.15 28.92 4.18
C LYS A 683 -38.21 30.43 3.92
N GLY A 684 -38.49 30.85 2.68
CA GLY A 684 -38.46 32.24 2.24
C GLY A 684 -37.05 32.80 2.06
N ASP A 685 -36.04 31.93 2.00
CA ASP A 685 -34.63 32.31 1.83
C ASP A 685 -34.28 32.56 0.35
N GLY A 686 -35.10 32.07 -0.58
CA GLY A 686 -34.92 32.23 -2.02
C GLY A 686 -36.19 31.90 -2.81
N TYR A 687 -36.12 32.07 -4.13
CA TYR A 687 -37.14 31.58 -5.06
C TYR A 687 -36.54 31.19 -6.41
N VAL A 688 -37.17 30.24 -7.10
CA VAL A 688 -36.70 29.75 -8.40
C VAL A 688 -37.01 30.81 -9.46
N VAL A 689 -35.96 31.30 -10.12
CA VAL A 689 -36.04 32.36 -11.15
C VAL A 689 -35.97 31.84 -12.58
N ALA A 690 -35.34 30.67 -12.78
CA ALA A 690 -35.12 30.05 -14.09
C ALA A 690 -34.81 28.56 -13.94
N SER A 691 -35.11 27.77 -14.97
CA SER A 691 -34.72 26.36 -15.06
C SER A 691 -33.66 26.15 -16.12
N LEU A 692 -32.49 25.68 -15.71
CA LEU A 692 -31.36 25.44 -16.62
C LEU A 692 -31.63 24.29 -17.60
N GLY A 693 -32.52 23.35 -17.26
CA GLY A 693 -32.83 22.22 -18.14
C GLY A 693 -33.68 22.64 -19.36
N GLU A 694 -34.53 23.65 -19.23
CA GLU A 694 -35.28 24.22 -20.37
C GLU A 694 -34.32 24.92 -21.35
N ASP A 695 -33.32 25.62 -20.84
CA ASP A 695 -32.41 26.45 -21.65
C ASP A 695 -31.26 25.65 -22.30
N SER A 696 -30.85 24.55 -21.68
CA SER A 696 -29.76 23.69 -22.17
C SER A 696 -30.21 22.66 -23.21
N GLY A 697 -31.46 22.19 -23.15
CA GLY A 697 -31.96 21.07 -23.93
C GLY A 697 -31.73 19.72 -23.23
N TYR A 698 -31.97 18.60 -23.92
CA TYR A 698 -31.85 17.26 -23.33
C TYR A 698 -30.39 16.87 -23.10
N VAL A 699 -29.88 17.20 -21.91
CA VAL A 699 -28.56 16.76 -21.44
C VAL A 699 -28.70 15.43 -20.69
N PRO A 700 -27.98 14.36 -21.10
CA PRO A 700 -28.02 13.08 -20.41
C PRO A 700 -27.36 13.19 -19.02
N TYR A 701 -28.15 13.08 -17.96
CA TYR A 701 -27.67 13.33 -16.61
C TYR A 701 -27.37 12.06 -15.79
N THR A 702 -28.11 10.97 -16.01
CA THR A 702 -27.94 9.71 -15.26
C THR A 702 -27.36 8.62 -16.14
N ALA A 703 -26.29 7.97 -15.66
CA ALA A 703 -25.66 6.84 -16.34
C ALA A 703 -25.50 5.63 -15.42
N PHE A 704 -25.82 4.45 -15.94
CA PHE A 704 -25.53 3.16 -15.30
C PHE A 704 -24.39 2.49 -16.06
N SER A 705 -23.37 2.01 -15.33
CA SER A 705 -22.16 1.46 -15.94
C SER A 705 -21.92 0.01 -15.54
N ALA A 706 -21.57 -0.83 -16.52
CA ALA A 706 -21.12 -2.21 -16.33
C ALA A 706 -19.91 -2.50 -17.22
N LYS A 707 -19.12 -3.52 -16.86
CA LYS A 707 -18.00 -3.96 -17.70
C LYS A 707 -18.53 -4.53 -19.02
N LYS A 708 -17.87 -4.22 -20.14
CA LYS A 708 -18.20 -4.80 -21.46
C LYS A 708 -18.32 -6.33 -21.41
N SER A 709 -17.36 -6.99 -20.75
CA SER A 709 -17.39 -8.45 -20.55
C SER A 709 -18.62 -8.97 -19.79
N TYR A 710 -19.21 -8.15 -18.93
CA TYR A 710 -20.42 -8.51 -18.19
C TYR A 710 -21.67 -8.33 -19.05
N ILE A 711 -21.74 -7.23 -19.81
CA ILE A 711 -22.82 -6.95 -20.77
C ILE A 711 -22.88 -8.08 -21.81
N ASP A 712 -21.74 -8.42 -22.40
CA ASP A 712 -21.63 -9.49 -23.41
C ASP A 712 -22.05 -10.87 -22.86
N ALA A 713 -21.74 -11.16 -21.60
CA ALA A 713 -22.05 -12.43 -20.96
C ALA A 713 -23.49 -12.52 -20.42
N ASN A 714 -24.13 -11.39 -20.15
CA ASN A 714 -25.45 -11.31 -19.50
C ASN A 714 -26.41 -10.34 -20.22
N PRO A 715 -26.60 -10.45 -21.54
CA PRO A 715 -27.45 -9.52 -22.30
C PRO A 715 -28.90 -9.50 -21.79
N GLU A 716 -29.38 -10.66 -21.31
CA GLU A 716 -30.72 -10.81 -20.73
C GLU A 716 -30.94 -9.99 -19.46
N VAL A 717 -29.91 -9.84 -18.63
CA VAL A 717 -29.99 -9.02 -17.40
C VAL A 717 -30.04 -7.55 -17.77
N ILE A 718 -29.20 -7.13 -18.72
CA ILE A 718 -29.18 -5.75 -19.22
C ILE A 718 -30.54 -5.40 -19.83
N ARG A 719 -31.09 -6.26 -20.70
CA ARG A 719 -32.41 -6.08 -21.29
C ARG A 719 -33.52 -5.98 -20.23
N ALA A 720 -33.52 -6.88 -19.24
CA ALA A 720 -34.52 -6.86 -18.17
C ALA A 720 -34.45 -5.57 -17.33
N PHE A 721 -33.23 -5.09 -17.06
CA PHE A 721 -33.01 -3.82 -16.37
C PHE A 721 -33.51 -2.62 -17.19
N THR A 722 -33.14 -2.55 -18.47
CA THR A 722 -33.60 -1.48 -19.38
C THR A 722 -35.13 -1.49 -19.53
N ALA A 723 -35.75 -2.67 -19.65
CA ALA A 723 -37.20 -2.80 -19.71
C ALA A 723 -37.91 -2.32 -18.43
N ALA A 724 -37.32 -2.57 -17.26
CA ALA A 724 -37.87 -2.10 -15.99
C ALA A 724 -37.82 -0.56 -15.89
N LEU A 725 -36.74 0.05 -16.38
CA LEU A 725 -36.61 1.50 -16.46
C LEU A 725 -37.61 2.10 -17.44
N GLN A 726 -37.77 1.51 -18.64
CA GLN A 726 -38.74 2.00 -19.64
C GLN A 726 -40.17 1.95 -19.10
N LYS A 727 -40.53 0.88 -18.38
CA LYS A 727 -41.82 0.79 -17.69
C LYS A 727 -42.02 1.92 -16.66
N GLY A 728 -40.96 2.35 -16.00
CA GLY A 728 -40.97 3.51 -15.11
C GLY A 728 -41.20 4.82 -15.88
N MET A 729 -40.50 5.00 -17.01
CA MET A 729 -40.69 6.16 -17.90
C MET A 729 -42.13 6.23 -18.45
N ASP A 730 -42.67 5.11 -18.94
CA ASP A 730 -44.05 5.02 -19.42
C ASP A 730 -45.06 5.38 -18.32
N TYR A 731 -44.78 4.99 -17.07
CA TYR A 731 -45.62 5.30 -15.92
C TYR A 731 -45.65 6.81 -15.65
N VAL A 732 -44.48 7.47 -15.57
CA VAL A 732 -44.42 8.91 -15.31
C VAL A 732 -45.04 9.74 -16.44
N GLN A 733 -45.06 9.25 -17.67
CA GLN A 733 -45.73 9.94 -18.77
C GLN A 733 -47.25 9.79 -18.78
N SER A 734 -47.77 8.68 -18.25
CA SER A 734 -49.19 8.34 -18.33
C SER A 734 -50.01 8.72 -17.08
N HIS A 735 -49.35 9.20 -16.01
CA HIS A 735 -49.96 9.50 -14.72
C HIS A 735 -49.76 10.96 -14.33
N SER A 736 -50.63 11.47 -13.44
CA SER A 736 -50.50 12.83 -12.94
C SER A 736 -49.35 12.97 -11.92
N PRO A 737 -48.83 14.19 -11.68
CA PRO A 737 -47.83 14.43 -10.65
C PRO A 737 -48.21 13.90 -9.26
N GLU A 738 -49.48 13.98 -8.87
CA GLU A 738 -49.98 13.46 -7.59
C GLU A 738 -49.91 11.92 -7.54
N GLU A 739 -50.27 11.25 -8.63
CA GLU A 739 -50.21 9.79 -8.74
C GLU A 739 -48.76 9.29 -8.73
N ILE A 740 -47.86 10.00 -9.40
CA ILE A 740 -46.42 9.72 -9.40
C ILE A 740 -45.85 9.94 -7.99
N ALA A 741 -46.15 11.08 -7.37
CA ALA A 741 -45.72 11.41 -6.01
C ALA A 741 -46.17 10.34 -5.00
N ALA A 742 -47.42 9.87 -5.08
CA ALA A 742 -47.94 8.82 -4.22
C ALA A 742 -47.20 7.49 -4.36
N VAL A 743 -46.76 7.13 -5.57
CA VAL A 743 -46.00 5.90 -5.82
C VAL A 743 -44.59 5.98 -5.26
N ILE A 744 -43.93 7.14 -5.36
CA ILE A 744 -42.55 7.31 -4.90
C ILE A 744 -42.44 7.72 -3.43
N GLN A 745 -43.52 8.24 -2.82
CA GLN A 745 -43.58 8.68 -1.43
C GLN A 745 -42.93 7.72 -0.41
N PRO A 746 -43.12 6.38 -0.50
CA PRO A 746 -42.48 5.46 0.44
C PRO A 746 -40.95 5.48 0.41
N GLN A 747 -40.33 5.98 -0.67
CA GLN A 747 -38.88 6.12 -0.79
C GLN A 747 -38.35 7.44 -0.20
N PHE A 748 -39.25 8.37 0.14
CA PHE A 748 -38.93 9.71 0.63
C PHE A 748 -39.68 9.99 1.93
N GLU A 749 -39.51 9.13 2.94
CA GLU A 749 -40.23 9.22 4.23
C GLU A 749 -40.03 10.56 4.97
N GLU A 750 -38.95 11.27 4.68
CA GLU A 750 -38.59 12.56 5.29
C GLU A 750 -39.20 13.79 4.57
N THR A 751 -39.81 13.60 3.39
CA THR A 751 -40.42 14.67 2.60
C THR A 751 -41.93 14.48 2.57
N ASP A 752 -42.69 15.51 2.93
CA ASP A 752 -44.15 15.42 2.92
C ASP A 752 -44.70 15.33 1.49
N ALA A 753 -45.88 14.71 1.35
CA ALA A 753 -46.48 14.43 0.05
C ALA A 753 -46.80 15.68 -0.78
N GLU A 754 -47.05 16.82 -0.14
CA GLU A 754 -47.32 18.07 -0.83
C GLU A 754 -46.02 18.63 -1.45
N THR A 755 -44.91 18.56 -0.71
CA THR A 755 -43.58 18.89 -1.21
C THR A 755 -43.15 17.96 -2.35
N ILE A 756 -43.35 16.64 -2.23
CA ILE A 756 -43.03 15.69 -3.32
C ILE A 756 -43.89 16.00 -4.56
N THR A 757 -45.19 16.23 -4.39
CA THR A 757 -46.08 16.60 -5.49
C THR A 757 -45.59 17.87 -6.18
N THR A 758 -45.20 18.90 -5.41
CA THR A 758 -44.66 20.15 -5.97
C THR A 758 -43.40 19.92 -6.80
N ILE A 759 -42.47 19.10 -6.31
CA ILE A 759 -41.23 18.74 -7.00
C ILE A 759 -41.54 17.96 -8.29
N VAL A 760 -42.41 16.96 -8.21
CA VAL A 760 -42.81 16.15 -9.36
C VAL A 760 -43.50 17.01 -10.41
N THR A 761 -44.39 17.92 -10.02
CA THR A 761 -45.05 18.85 -10.94
C THR A 761 -44.05 19.72 -11.68
N ARG A 762 -43.00 20.23 -11.02
CA ARG A 762 -41.95 21.01 -11.70
C ARG A 762 -41.24 20.20 -12.77
N TYR A 763 -40.80 18.99 -12.43
CA TYR A 763 -40.12 18.12 -13.40
C TYR A 763 -41.04 17.66 -14.53
N TYR A 764 -42.32 17.47 -14.23
CA TYR A 764 -43.36 17.13 -15.21
C TYR A 764 -43.61 18.28 -16.19
N ASP A 765 -43.83 19.50 -15.68
CA ASP A 765 -44.09 20.70 -16.48
C ASP A 765 -42.89 21.10 -17.33
N GLN A 766 -41.67 20.87 -16.82
CA GLN A 766 -40.40 21.11 -17.52
C GLN A 766 -40.13 20.07 -18.64
N ASP A 767 -40.87 18.97 -18.71
CA ASP A 767 -40.59 17.85 -19.62
C ASP A 767 -39.21 17.21 -19.37
N SER A 768 -38.86 17.02 -18.09
CA SER A 768 -37.55 16.51 -17.67
C SER A 768 -37.35 15.02 -17.95
N TRP A 769 -38.43 14.25 -18.11
CA TRP A 769 -38.39 12.81 -18.36
C TRP A 769 -38.72 12.49 -19.81
N LYS A 770 -37.71 12.04 -20.56
CA LYS A 770 -37.87 11.58 -21.94
C LYS A 770 -38.84 10.39 -22.02
N ASP A 771 -39.50 10.25 -23.16
CA ASP A 771 -40.44 9.16 -23.52
C ASP A 771 -39.76 7.80 -23.69
N ASN A 772 -38.46 7.77 -23.90
CA ASN A 772 -37.72 6.54 -24.09
C ASN A 772 -36.29 6.64 -23.56
N LEU A 773 -35.67 5.48 -23.40
CA LEU A 773 -34.28 5.36 -22.94
C LEU A 773 -33.24 5.43 -24.06
N VAL A 774 -33.64 5.74 -25.30
CA VAL A 774 -32.69 5.84 -26.42
C VAL A 774 -31.84 7.08 -26.23
N PHE A 775 -30.53 6.87 -26.10
CA PHE A 775 -29.58 7.97 -25.97
C PHE A 775 -29.26 8.53 -27.35
N GLU A 776 -29.95 9.58 -27.78
CA GLU A 776 -29.83 10.14 -29.13
C GLU A 776 -28.45 10.78 -29.41
N GLU A 777 -28.05 10.78 -30.68
CA GLU A 777 -26.76 11.35 -31.13
C GLU A 777 -26.68 12.87 -30.91
N ASP A 778 -27.79 13.59 -31.02
CA ASP A 778 -27.86 15.03 -30.78
C ASP A 778 -27.61 15.38 -29.30
N ALA A 779 -28.19 14.63 -28.37
CA ALA A 779 -27.94 14.74 -26.94
C ALA A 779 -26.47 14.41 -26.58
N PHE A 780 -25.90 13.40 -27.23
CA PHE A 780 -24.47 13.08 -27.09
C PHE A 780 -23.57 14.20 -27.65
N THR A 781 -23.97 14.81 -28.76
CA THR A 781 -23.26 15.94 -29.37
C THR A 781 -23.34 17.17 -28.47
N LEU A 782 -24.50 17.46 -27.89
CA LEU A 782 -24.69 18.54 -26.93
C LEU A 782 -23.81 18.35 -25.70
N LEU A 783 -23.75 17.13 -25.14
CA LEU A 783 -22.85 16.81 -24.03
C LEU A 783 -21.39 17.10 -24.39
N GLN A 784 -20.94 16.67 -25.57
CA GLN A 784 -19.58 16.96 -26.03
C GLN A 784 -19.31 18.46 -26.22
N ASN A 785 -20.29 19.24 -26.66
CA ASN A 785 -20.16 20.70 -26.78
C ASN A 785 -19.94 21.34 -25.39
N ILE A 786 -20.74 20.95 -24.40
CA ILE A 786 -20.63 21.45 -23.02
C ILE A 786 -19.24 21.14 -22.45
N LEU A 787 -18.77 19.90 -22.59
CA LEU A 787 -17.47 19.48 -22.08
C LEU A 787 -16.29 20.14 -22.82
N GLU A 788 -16.41 20.36 -24.14
CA GLU A 788 -15.39 21.05 -24.93
C GLU A 788 -15.30 22.53 -24.56
N GLU A 789 -16.44 23.21 -24.35
CA GLU A 789 -16.48 24.62 -23.93
C GLU A 789 -15.99 24.84 -22.49
N ALA A 790 -16.13 23.85 -21.63
CA ALA A 790 -15.56 23.84 -20.29
C ALA A 790 -14.06 23.47 -20.27
N GLY A 791 -13.53 22.97 -21.39
CA GLY A 791 -12.12 22.53 -21.49
C GLY A 791 -11.83 21.15 -20.91
N GLU A 792 -12.86 20.38 -20.57
CA GLU A 792 -12.77 19.02 -20.00
C GLU A 792 -12.70 17.92 -21.09
N LEU A 793 -12.97 18.26 -22.35
CA LEU A 793 -12.87 17.34 -23.49
C LEU A 793 -11.72 17.71 -24.44
N GLU A 794 -10.59 16.99 -24.35
CA GLU A 794 -9.44 17.22 -25.24
C GLU A 794 -9.70 16.77 -26.70
N LYS A 795 -10.54 15.74 -26.88
CA LYS A 795 -10.86 15.16 -28.19
C LYS A 795 -12.26 14.56 -28.20
N ARG A 796 -13.05 14.93 -29.21
CA ARG A 796 -14.37 14.34 -29.46
C ARG A 796 -14.29 12.85 -29.79
N VAL A 797 -15.28 12.10 -29.32
CA VAL A 797 -15.43 10.65 -29.54
C VAL A 797 -16.61 10.40 -30.47
N PRO A 798 -16.51 9.47 -31.44
CA PRO A 798 -17.63 9.06 -32.27
C PRO A 798 -18.76 8.43 -31.42
N TYR A 799 -20.01 8.75 -31.76
CA TYR A 799 -21.18 8.23 -31.05
C TYR A 799 -21.25 6.69 -31.07
N GLU A 800 -21.03 6.10 -32.24
CA GLU A 800 -21.07 4.64 -32.46
C GLU A 800 -20.01 3.85 -31.66
N ASP A 801 -18.94 4.51 -31.20
CA ASP A 801 -17.88 3.86 -30.43
C ASP A 801 -18.25 3.68 -28.95
N LEU A 802 -19.17 4.51 -28.43
CA LEU A 802 -19.52 4.57 -27.01
C LEU A 802 -20.98 4.26 -26.69
N VAL A 803 -21.89 4.43 -27.65
CA VAL A 803 -23.32 4.27 -27.43
C VAL A 803 -23.84 3.04 -28.19
N ASP A 804 -24.51 2.16 -27.45
CA ASP A 804 -25.26 1.02 -28.00
C ASP A 804 -26.75 1.22 -27.67
N THR A 805 -27.55 1.51 -28.70
CA THR A 805 -29.00 1.74 -28.56
C THR A 805 -29.81 0.45 -28.61
N GLY A 806 -29.22 -0.69 -28.94
CA GLY A 806 -29.96 -1.92 -29.26
C GLY A 806 -30.89 -2.36 -28.13
N PHE A 807 -30.41 -2.35 -26.88
CA PHE A 807 -31.22 -2.73 -25.73
C PHE A 807 -32.37 -1.74 -25.43
N ALA A 808 -32.18 -0.46 -25.72
CA ALA A 808 -33.21 0.56 -25.51
C ALA A 808 -34.27 0.51 -26.62
N GLU A 809 -33.85 0.30 -27.87
CA GLU A 809 -34.77 0.15 -29.01
C GLU A 809 -35.61 -1.13 -28.92
N GLU A 810 -35.10 -2.21 -28.32
CA GLU A 810 -35.86 -3.45 -28.12
C GLU A 810 -37.00 -3.31 -27.10
N VAL A 811 -36.89 -2.37 -26.15
CA VAL A 811 -37.82 -2.24 -25.03
C VAL A 811 -38.72 -1.00 -25.10
N LYS A 812 -38.41 -0.07 -26.00
CA LYS A 812 -39.26 1.07 -26.39
C LYS A 812 -40.53 0.58 -27.09
#